data_AF-A0A3M1EY09-F1
#
_entry.id   AF-A0A3M1EY09-F1
#
_cell.length_a   1.000
_cell.length_b   1.000
_cell.length_c   1.000
_cell.angle_alpha   90.00
_cell.angle_beta   90.00
_cell.angle_gamma   90.00
#
_symmetry.space_group_name_H-M   'P 1'
#
loop_
_entity.id
_entity.type
_entity.pdbx_description
1 polymer ?
#
loop_
_entity_poly.entity_id
_entity_poly.type
_entity_poly.pdbx_seq_one_letter_code
_entity_poly.pdbx_strand_id
1 'polypeptide(L)'
;MKHLTRIRLINWHLFENTTITCQGTTYLIGVNGVGKSTILDAIQFALVGGQREVKFNRAAMSGSRRTLTGYVRGELGVEGRRFLRGDATAVVALEFRNPDDTYFVHGAVVDAYQDGRSPDITYFIVNNARLNDAWFFRSEGRLFDSRAFRRHMEHFPLPGGRVRLFSRLEDYRFHLLNRLGQLKETFPAKIVKGLAFSPLTNIRDFVHNYLLDEDLVDVQVLREQLETMRHFETLAADVRERIAALNRIEELDRERTTQRRLRLINGYIRRRAQADTHLADLKRLRLELDEKQVALSRAELRRDELVERLAFARQSLVDAQVALRTDAAASRARALREEIGRLEAERTDLRRREAALQQTLSREQQDADRLRRLLADDGLDIPPSLTAFLETPDAPETIRAMQQSLEALGRHYAEQHALLKKQSADLRAEAETLQREIHQLRTGDHDVSYEAAAPQAARLRRLLRAELGLPADQVIYLCTALHIPDESWQDAVEGVLGRSRFDLLVPPEHYDAAMRLYRQRRHKDNLHGVGLIDTARILEHTRSPRPGSLATEVETGHPAARALVDLLLGGYVKCDTLEDLRNRRMAVTRECFVRRNYTTRHLNPRHYRRWFIGQRAIPRQIEQREERLAAIGQELATLQSQELALQERLALTRDRVRRYLELERDLPLLARRPELEAQLAACRAELESLDTQSIERLQAEVERRQGEVEALQADADRLTET
;
A
#
# COMPACT_ATOMS: atom_id res chain seq x y z
N MET A 1 52.40 39.73 -2.17
CA MET A 1 51.24 40.29 -1.42
C MET A 1 50.87 41.65 -2.01
N LYS A 2 49.66 42.16 -1.75
CA LYS A 2 49.26 43.52 -2.18
C LYS A 2 49.66 44.53 -1.11
N HIS A 3 50.21 45.67 -1.51
CA HIS A 3 50.72 46.69 -0.59
C HIS A 3 50.03 48.02 -0.82
N LEU A 4 49.49 48.64 0.24
CA LEU A 4 48.97 50.01 0.20
C LEU A 4 50.14 50.98 0.01
N THR A 5 50.14 51.75 -1.07
CA THR A 5 51.23 52.67 -1.44
C THR A 5 50.87 54.14 -1.26
N ARG A 6 49.59 54.51 -1.46
CA ARG A 6 49.14 55.91 -1.28
C ARG A 6 47.72 55.97 -0.72
N ILE A 7 47.49 56.98 0.11
CA ILE A 7 46.17 57.36 0.64
C ILE A 7 45.89 58.80 0.20
N ARG A 8 44.79 59.01 -0.53
CA ARG A 8 44.34 60.32 -1.00
C ARG A 8 43.14 60.77 -0.17
N LEU A 9 43.26 61.94 0.44
CA LEU A 9 42.20 62.57 1.22
C LEU A 9 41.97 63.98 0.70
N ILE A 10 40.75 64.26 0.25
CA ILE A 10 40.34 65.59 -0.20
C ILE A 10 39.06 65.96 0.54
N ASN A 11 39.03 67.15 1.14
CA ASN A 11 37.93 67.66 1.97
C ASN A 11 37.45 66.67 3.05
N TRP A 12 38.37 65.88 3.62
CA TRP A 12 38.07 64.92 4.67
C TRP A 12 38.44 65.50 6.03
N HIS A 13 37.43 65.93 6.80
CA HIS A 13 37.56 66.64 8.06
C HIS A 13 38.45 67.89 7.90
N LEU A 14 39.62 67.93 8.52
CA LEU A 14 40.58 69.05 8.40
C LEU A 14 41.53 68.89 7.20
N PHE A 15 41.54 67.74 6.52
CA PHE A 15 42.36 67.52 5.34
C PHE A 15 41.69 68.13 4.12
N GLU A 16 42.23 69.24 3.60
CA GLU A 16 41.71 69.90 2.40
C GLU A 16 42.12 69.14 1.14
N ASN A 17 43.42 68.88 0.98
CA ASN A 17 43.98 68.21 -0.19
C ASN A 17 45.32 67.56 0.19
N THR A 18 45.33 66.27 0.52
CA THR A 18 46.53 65.60 1.04
C THR A 18 46.70 64.21 0.44
N THR A 19 47.94 63.87 0.08
CA THR A 19 48.33 62.51 -0.35
C THR A 19 49.39 62.00 0.61
N ILE A 20 49.11 60.88 1.26
CA ILE A 20 50.02 60.22 2.20
C ILE A 20 50.64 59.02 1.49
N THR A 21 51.96 59.00 1.36
CA THR A 21 52.71 57.87 0.82
C THR A 21 52.96 56.85 1.93
N CYS A 22 52.64 55.58 1.65
CA CYS A 22 52.83 54.45 2.54
C CYS A 22 53.91 53.53 1.97
N GLN A 23 54.86 53.12 2.81
CA GLN A 23 55.91 52.17 2.45
C GLN A 23 56.03 51.12 3.54
N GLY A 24 55.66 49.87 3.24
CA GLY A 24 55.68 48.78 4.22
C GLY A 24 54.91 49.14 5.48
N THR A 25 55.61 49.16 6.62
CA THR A 25 55.06 49.58 7.92
C THR A 25 55.15 51.10 8.07
N THR A 26 54.00 51.78 8.04
CA THR A 26 53.92 53.25 8.14
C THR A 26 53.40 53.66 9.52
N TYR A 27 54.20 54.44 10.26
CA TYR A 27 53.84 54.94 11.59
C TYR A 27 53.25 56.35 11.52
N LEU A 28 52.07 56.55 12.12
CA LEU A 28 51.43 57.87 12.24
C LEU A 28 51.76 58.49 13.62
N ILE A 29 52.79 59.34 13.68
CA ILE A 29 53.28 59.99 14.91
C ILE A 29 52.73 61.43 15.01
N GLY A 30 52.52 61.93 16.24
CA GLY A 30 51.84 63.20 16.51
C GLY A 30 51.13 63.21 17.87
N VAL A 31 50.82 64.40 18.40
CA VAL A 31 50.09 64.53 19.68
C VAL A 31 48.61 64.13 19.52
N ASN A 32 47.91 63.87 20.61
CA ASN A 32 46.48 63.55 20.56
C ASN A 32 45.70 64.74 19.95
N GLY A 33 44.70 64.43 19.11
CA GLY A 33 43.86 65.46 18.48
C GLY A 33 44.32 65.98 17.12
N VAL A 34 45.50 65.59 16.62
CA VAL A 34 46.03 66.07 15.31
C VAL A 34 45.45 65.38 14.07
N GLY A 35 44.44 64.51 14.23
CA GLY A 35 43.75 63.86 13.10
C GLY A 35 44.26 62.47 12.69
N LYS A 36 45.06 61.79 13.53
CA LYS A 36 45.50 60.41 13.25
C LYS A 36 44.34 59.43 13.10
N SER A 37 43.40 59.44 14.04
CA SER A 37 42.20 58.60 13.98
C SER A 37 41.35 58.91 12.75
N THR A 38 41.33 60.18 12.31
CA THR A 38 40.63 60.63 11.10
C THR A 38 41.19 59.98 9.83
N ILE A 39 42.49 59.73 9.76
CA ILE A 39 43.12 59.00 8.64
C ILE A 39 42.72 57.52 8.68
N LEU A 40 42.76 56.89 9.86
CA LEU A 40 42.33 55.49 10.02
C LEU A 40 40.85 55.29 9.68
N ASP A 41 40.00 56.23 10.10
CA ASP A 41 38.58 56.29 9.77
C ASP A 41 38.34 56.39 8.25
N ALA A 42 39.19 57.13 7.52
CA ALA A 42 39.11 57.24 6.07
C ALA A 42 39.47 55.90 5.39
N ILE A 43 40.54 55.25 5.85
CA ILE A 43 40.94 53.92 5.35
C ILE A 43 39.82 52.91 5.61
N GLN A 44 39.26 52.93 6.82
CA GLN A 44 38.13 52.09 7.21
C GLN A 44 36.92 52.33 6.30
N PHE A 45 36.58 53.59 6.04
CA PHE A 45 35.47 53.95 5.17
C PHE A 45 35.68 53.42 3.74
N ALA A 46 36.87 53.58 3.17
CA ALA A 46 37.16 53.09 1.82
C ALA A 46 37.15 51.55 1.70
N LEU A 47 37.59 50.83 2.73
CA LEU A 47 37.65 49.36 2.73
C LEU A 47 36.31 48.68 3.08
N VAL A 48 35.52 49.26 3.97
CA VAL A 48 34.21 48.72 4.39
C VAL A 48 33.11 49.18 3.44
N GLY A 49 33.25 50.38 2.88
CA GLY A 49 32.31 51.02 1.96
C GLY A 49 31.05 51.57 2.63
N GLY A 50 30.45 50.92 3.64
CA GLY A 50 29.13 51.30 4.15
C GLY A 50 29.11 52.38 5.25
N GLN A 51 28.27 53.43 5.11
CA GLN A 51 28.10 54.48 6.13
C GLN A 51 27.61 53.94 7.50
N ARG A 52 26.74 52.91 7.50
CA ARG A 52 26.11 52.38 8.74
C ARG A 52 27.02 51.40 9.49
N GLU A 53 27.92 50.73 8.78
CA GLU A 53 28.80 49.69 9.34
C GLU A 53 30.13 50.28 9.85
N VAL A 54 30.54 51.44 9.33
CA VAL A 54 31.74 52.16 9.78
C VAL A 54 31.47 52.85 11.11
N LYS A 55 32.29 52.54 12.11
CA LYS A 55 32.24 53.14 13.44
C LYS A 55 33.36 54.17 13.59
N PHE A 56 33.07 55.40 13.22
CA PHE A 56 34.04 56.51 13.24
C PHE A 56 34.55 56.83 14.65
N ASN A 57 35.88 56.94 14.80
CA ASN A 57 36.62 57.39 16.00
C ASN A 57 36.17 56.79 17.35
N ARG A 58 35.95 55.47 17.40
CA ARG A 58 35.53 54.77 18.62
C ARG A 58 36.60 54.68 19.72
N ALA A 59 37.87 54.89 19.37
CA ALA A 59 39.00 54.75 20.31
C ALA A 59 39.13 55.90 21.33
N ALA A 60 38.50 57.06 21.10
CA ALA A 60 38.68 58.25 21.95
C ALA A 60 37.53 58.51 22.94
N MET A 61 36.28 58.11 22.65
CA MET A 61 35.14 58.22 23.57
C MET A 61 34.04 57.21 23.23
N SER A 62 33.52 56.50 24.23
CA SER A 62 32.49 55.46 24.10
C SER A 62 31.07 55.96 23.79
N GLY A 63 30.88 57.25 23.45
CA GLY A 63 29.56 57.86 23.21
C GLY A 63 29.47 58.90 22.09
N SER A 64 30.54 59.15 21.32
CA SER A 64 30.53 60.17 20.26
C SER A 64 29.90 59.65 18.95
N ARG A 65 28.71 60.14 18.56
CA ARG A 65 28.06 59.83 17.27
C ARG A 65 28.59 60.73 16.15
N ARG A 66 29.87 60.56 15.76
CA ARG A 66 30.36 61.20 14.53
C ARG A 66 29.72 60.55 13.31
N THR A 67 29.33 61.37 12.34
CA THR A 67 28.66 60.92 11.11
C THR A 67 29.54 61.19 9.90
N LEU A 68 29.34 60.45 8.81
CA LEU A 68 30.03 60.67 7.53
C LEU A 68 29.90 62.13 7.05
N THR A 69 28.70 62.72 7.19
CA THR A 69 28.44 64.14 6.89
C THR A 69 29.35 65.06 7.71
N GLY A 70 29.57 64.75 8.99
CA GLY A 70 30.49 65.50 9.85
C GLY A 70 31.95 65.42 9.39
N TYR A 71 32.41 64.29 8.85
CA TYR A 71 33.74 64.19 8.26
C TYR A 71 33.85 64.99 6.96
N VAL A 72 32.90 64.88 6.03
CA VAL A 72 32.95 65.61 4.75
C VAL A 72 32.87 67.14 4.95
N ARG A 73 31.95 67.58 5.80
CA ARG A 73 31.74 69.01 6.06
C ARG A 73 32.71 69.62 7.08
N GLY A 74 33.50 68.78 7.76
CA GLY A 74 34.46 69.19 8.78
C GLY A 74 33.77 69.78 10.01
N GLU A 75 33.11 68.95 10.81
CA GLU A 75 32.44 69.37 12.05
C GLU A 75 33.47 69.91 13.06
N LEU A 76 33.31 71.18 13.44
CA LEU A 76 34.12 71.87 14.45
C LEU A 76 33.26 71.95 15.72
N GLY A 77 33.74 71.37 16.82
CA GLY A 77 33.00 71.29 18.09
C GLY A 77 32.92 72.61 18.87
N VAL A 78 32.85 73.77 18.20
CA VAL A 78 32.90 75.11 18.81
C VAL A 78 31.64 75.92 18.44
N GLU A 79 31.06 76.64 19.39
CA GLU A 79 29.85 77.45 19.18
C GLU A 79 30.12 78.66 18.28
N GLY A 80 29.42 78.74 17.15
CA GLY A 80 29.46 79.86 16.20
C GLY A 80 29.55 79.42 14.73
N ARG A 81 30.26 78.33 14.42
CA ARG A 81 30.31 77.72 13.07
C ARG A 81 30.51 76.21 13.18
N ARG A 82 29.41 75.46 13.25
CA ARG A 82 29.40 74.01 13.53
C ARG A 82 30.12 73.16 12.46
N PHE A 83 30.14 73.62 11.20
CA PHE A 83 30.84 72.94 10.12
C PHE A 83 31.77 73.91 9.41
N LEU A 84 32.97 73.44 9.04
CA LEU A 84 33.95 74.18 8.26
C LEU A 84 33.44 74.47 6.84
N ARG A 85 32.65 73.55 6.27
CA ARG A 85 32.16 73.60 4.87
C ARG A 85 30.63 73.53 4.79
N GLY A 86 30.06 74.21 3.79
CA GLY A 86 28.64 74.12 3.39
C GLY A 86 28.35 72.81 2.65
N ASP A 87 27.83 72.92 1.43
CA ASP A 87 27.81 71.81 0.47
C ASP A 87 29.25 71.50 0.04
N ALA A 88 29.68 70.24 0.22
CA ALA A 88 31.04 69.85 -0.04
C ALA A 88 31.13 68.42 -0.58
N THR A 89 32.04 68.23 -1.53
CA THR A 89 32.44 66.92 -2.04
C THR A 89 33.78 66.52 -1.40
N ALA A 90 33.83 65.33 -0.81
CA ALA A 90 35.06 64.73 -0.32
C ALA A 90 35.45 63.50 -1.14
N VAL A 91 36.75 63.23 -1.19
CA VAL A 91 37.32 62.07 -1.87
C VAL A 91 38.20 61.32 -0.89
N VAL A 92 37.97 60.02 -0.79
CA VAL A 92 38.87 59.08 -0.12
C VAL A 92 39.27 58.00 -1.12
N ALA A 93 40.56 57.90 -1.43
CA ALA A 93 41.07 56.89 -2.36
C ALA A 93 42.32 56.20 -1.82
N LEU A 94 42.42 54.90 -2.05
CA LEU A 94 43.52 54.04 -1.63
C LEU A 94 44.15 53.39 -2.85
N GLU A 95 45.46 53.58 -3.02
CA GLU A 95 46.26 52.95 -4.08
C GLU A 95 46.98 51.72 -3.54
N PHE A 96 46.80 50.59 -4.20
CA PHE A 96 47.47 49.34 -3.89
C PHE A 96 48.35 48.87 -5.04
N ARG A 97 49.58 48.47 -4.71
CA ARG A 97 50.51 47.78 -5.62
C ARG A 97 50.34 46.27 -5.50
N ASN A 98 50.12 45.60 -6.62
CA ASN A 98 50.04 44.15 -6.72
C ASN A 98 51.44 43.52 -6.85
N PRO A 99 51.59 42.20 -6.68
CA PRO A 99 52.88 41.51 -6.81
C PRO A 99 53.51 41.60 -8.21
N ASP A 100 52.69 41.74 -9.25
CA ASP A 100 53.03 41.90 -10.67
C ASP A 100 53.41 43.35 -11.03
N ASP A 101 53.69 44.20 -10.03
CA ASP A 101 54.01 45.63 -10.15
C ASP A 101 52.91 46.49 -10.81
N THR A 102 51.71 45.93 -10.99
CA THR A 102 50.51 46.67 -11.41
C THR A 102 49.83 47.35 -10.23
N TYR A 103 49.12 48.44 -10.50
CA TYR A 103 48.45 49.23 -9.47
C TYR A 103 46.94 49.14 -9.64
N PHE A 104 46.21 49.14 -8.53
CA PHE A 104 44.78 49.43 -8.55
C PHE A 104 44.45 50.46 -7.48
N VAL A 105 43.50 51.34 -7.80
CA VAL A 105 43.02 52.37 -6.89
C VAL A 105 41.55 52.13 -6.64
N HIS A 106 41.13 52.18 -5.39
CA HIS A 106 39.71 52.15 -5.06
C HIS A 106 39.37 53.22 -4.03
N GLY A 107 38.11 53.65 -4.00
CA GLY A 107 37.71 54.73 -3.14
C GLY A 107 36.26 55.14 -3.32
N ALA A 108 35.91 56.25 -2.67
CA ALA A 108 34.60 56.83 -2.74
C ALA A 108 34.67 58.35 -2.90
N VAL A 109 33.78 58.88 -3.72
CA VAL A 109 33.46 60.30 -3.81
C VAL A 109 32.13 60.52 -3.09
N VAL A 110 32.12 61.43 -2.13
CA VAL A 110 30.99 61.66 -1.22
C VAL A 110 30.56 63.12 -1.29
N ASP A 111 29.31 63.37 -1.66
CA ASP A 111 28.69 64.70 -1.59
C ASP A 111 27.87 64.83 -0.32
N ALA A 112 28.21 65.80 0.54
CA ALA A 112 27.44 66.13 1.73
C ALA A 112 26.83 67.52 1.60
N TYR A 113 25.63 67.67 2.15
CA TYR A 113 24.78 68.82 1.88
C TYR A 113 24.34 69.54 3.16
N GLN A 114 24.10 70.83 3.04
CA GLN A 114 23.75 71.71 4.15
C GLN A 114 22.35 71.43 4.68
N ASP A 115 21.41 71.05 3.80
CA ASP A 115 20.00 70.79 4.11
C ASP A 115 19.75 69.47 4.86
N GLY A 116 20.82 68.77 5.27
CA GLY A 116 20.73 67.56 6.10
C GLY A 116 20.30 66.29 5.36
N ARG A 117 20.16 66.34 4.03
CA ARG A 117 19.92 65.13 3.21
C ARG A 117 21.08 64.14 3.33
N SER A 118 20.77 62.85 3.15
CA SER A 118 21.76 61.78 3.19
C SER A 118 22.86 62.03 2.14
N PRO A 119 24.15 61.78 2.47
CA PRO A 119 25.23 61.97 1.51
C PRO A 119 25.06 61.08 0.27
N ASP A 120 25.33 61.63 -0.91
CA ASP A 120 25.40 60.85 -2.15
C ASP A 120 26.80 60.27 -2.29
N ILE A 121 26.90 58.96 -2.50
CA ILE A 121 28.18 58.25 -2.55
C ILE A 121 28.32 57.53 -3.90
N THR A 122 29.44 57.77 -4.58
CA THR A 122 29.85 56.98 -5.75
C THR A 122 31.16 56.27 -5.41
N TYR A 123 31.14 54.94 -5.41
CA TYR A 123 32.35 54.14 -5.23
C TYR A 123 33.01 53.84 -6.58
N PHE A 124 34.32 53.69 -6.57
CA PHE A 124 35.08 53.38 -7.78
C PHE A 124 36.22 52.41 -7.52
N ILE A 125 36.55 51.63 -8.56
CA ILE A 125 37.74 50.79 -8.64
C ILE A 125 38.37 51.03 -10.02
N VAL A 126 39.60 51.53 -10.04
CA VAL A 126 40.42 51.70 -11.24
C VAL A 126 41.52 50.65 -11.21
N ASN A 127 41.51 49.74 -12.17
CA ASN A 127 42.54 48.71 -12.33
C ASN A 127 43.62 49.16 -13.31
N ASN A 128 44.85 48.70 -13.08
CA ASN A 128 46.05 48.96 -13.90
C ASN A 128 46.36 50.44 -14.09
N ALA A 129 46.09 51.27 -13.09
CA ALA A 129 46.45 52.69 -13.10
C ALA A 129 46.92 53.13 -11.71
N ARG A 130 47.84 54.10 -11.70
CA ARG A 130 48.26 54.80 -10.48
C ARG A 130 47.29 55.94 -10.19
N LEU A 131 47.19 56.31 -8.92
CA LEU A 131 46.37 57.42 -8.45
C LEU A 131 46.74 58.69 -9.21
N ASN A 132 45.75 59.31 -9.84
CA ASN A 132 45.91 60.53 -10.62
C ASN A 132 44.88 61.58 -10.17
N ASP A 133 45.36 62.78 -9.85
CA ASP A 133 44.51 63.88 -9.39
C ASP A 133 43.54 64.37 -10.48
N ALA A 134 43.87 64.22 -11.76
CA ALA A 134 42.98 64.57 -12.88
C ALA A 134 41.65 63.80 -12.89
N TRP A 135 41.52 62.75 -12.08
CA TRP A 135 40.25 62.04 -11.90
C TRP A 135 39.24 62.84 -11.08
N PHE A 136 39.69 63.70 -10.18
CA PHE A 136 38.84 64.33 -9.17
C PHE A 136 38.60 65.83 -9.40
N PHE A 137 39.46 66.52 -10.15
CA PHE A 137 39.38 67.97 -10.34
C PHE A 137 38.88 68.36 -11.75
N ARG A 138 37.91 69.30 -11.80
CA ARG A 138 37.46 69.98 -13.03
C ARG A 138 38.42 71.10 -13.47
N SER A 139 38.91 71.85 -12.48
CA SER A 139 39.90 72.93 -12.57
C SER A 139 40.61 73.00 -11.22
N GLU A 140 41.71 73.75 -11.10
CA GLU A 140 42.39 73.91 -9.80
C GLU A 140 41.39 74.33 -8.70
N GLY A 141 41.35 73.54 -7.62
CA GLY A 141 40.48 73.78 -6.46
C GLY A 141 39.00 73.40 -6.62
N ARG A 142 38.52 72.95 -7.80
CA ARG A 142 37.10 72.54 -7.99
C ARG A 142 36.96 71.05 -8.27
N LEU A 143 36.31 70.34 -7.35
CA LEU A 143 36.07 68.90 -7.47
C LEU A 143 34.86 68.57 -8.35
N PHE A 144 34.88 67.39 -8.94
CA PHE A 144 33.68 66.78 -9.50
C PHE A 144 32.77 66.30 -8.37
N ASP A 145 31.51 66.75 -8.35
CA ASP A 145 30.44 66.08 -7.60
C ASP A 145 30.29 64.61 -8.01
N SER A 146 29.65 63.79 -7.18
CA SER A 146 29.52 62.33 -7.37
C SER A 146 28.90 61.94 -8.72
N ARG A 147 27.99 62.75 -9.29
CA ARG A 147 27.33 62.49 -10.58
C ARG A 147 28.21 62.88 -11.75
N ALA A 148 28.93 63.99 -11.65
CA ALA A 148 29.84 64.45 -12.67
C ALA A 148 31.15 63.67 -12.67
N PHE A 149 31.62 63.20 -11.50
CA PHE A 149 32.75 62.29 -11.39
C PHE A 149 32.45 61.00 -12.16
N ARG A 150 31.22 60.46 -12.02
CA ARG A 150 30.77 59.29 -12.78
C ARG A 150 30.89 59.52 -14.29
N ARG A 151 30.29 60.61 -14.79
CA ARG A 151 30.33 60.97 -16.22
C ARG A 151 31.75 61.23 -16.73
N HIS A 152 32.57 61.93 -15.94
CA HIS A 152 33.97 62.21 -16.27
C HIS A 152 34.77 60.93 -16.41
N MET A 153 34.67 60.03 -15.42
CA MET A 153 35.44 58.80 -15.40
C MET A 153 35.03 57.79 -16.46
N GLU A 154 33.75 57.75 -16.86
CA GLU A 154 33.28 56.94 -18.00
C GLU A 154 33.94 57.35 -19.32
N HIS A 155 34.29 58.63 -19.51
CA HIS A 155 34.87 59.17 -20.73
C HIS A 155 36.37 59.47 -20.63
N PHE A 156 36.97 59.29 -19.45
CA PHE A 156 38.37 59.62 -19.21
C PHE A 156 39.29 58.55 -19.83
N PRO A 157 40.29 58.93 -20.65
CA PRO A 157 41.20 57.97 -21.25
C PRO A 157 42.11 57.35 -20.18
N LEU A 158 41.99 56.03 -19.99
CA LEU A 158 42.83 55.23 -19.10
C LEU A 158 43.67 54.25 -19.93
N PRO A 159 44.91 54.59 -20.31
CA PRO A 159 45.77 53.71 -21.11
C PRO A 159 46.06 52.40 -20.35
N GLY A 160 45.55 51.27 -20.86
CA GLY A 160 45.72 49.95 -20.24
C GLY A 160 44.94 49.73 -18.93
N GLY A 161 44.18 50.73 -18.49
CA GLY A 161 43.39 50.71 -17.26
C GLY A 161 41.91 50.43 -17.50
N ARG A 162 41.21 49.95 -16.47
CA ARG A 162 39.74 49.79 -16.48
C ARG A 162 39.13 50.37 -15.23
N VAL A 163 38.26 51.37 -15.39
CA VAL A 163 37.45 51.93 -14.31
C VAL A 163 36.13 51.19 -14.20
N ARG A 164 35.71 50.92 -12.96
CA ARG A 164 34.37 50.45 -12.62
C ARG A 164 33.80 51.36 -11.55
N LEU A 165 32.58 51.83 -11.78
CA LEU A 165 31.87 52.74 -10.90
C LEU A 165 30.66 52.02 -10.33
N PHE A 166 30.39 52.22 -9.05
CA PHE A 166 29.35 51.52 -8.33
C PHE A 166 28.49 52.52 -7.55
N SER A 167 27.18 52.43 -7.76
CA SER A 167 26.19 53.18 -6.99
C SER A 167 25.64 52.36 -5.82
N ARG A 168 25.74 51.03 -5.89
CA ARG A 168 25.32 50.10 -4.83
C ARG A 168 26.54 49.61 -4.06
N LEU A 169 26.41 49.57 -2.74
CA LEU A 169 27.47 49.16 -1.83
C LEU A 169 27.84 47.67 -1.99
N GLU A 170 26.84 46.79 -2.14
CA GLU A 170 27.01 45.34 -2.27
C GLU A 170 27.87 44.98 -3.49
N ASP A 171 27.57 45.58 -4.65
CA ASP A 171 28.34 45.39 -5.89
C ASP A 171 29.79 45.85 -5.73
N TYR A 172 29.99 47.04 -5.13
CA TYR A 172 31.33 47.55 -4.83
C TYR A 172 32.11 46.60 -3.91
N ARG A 173 31.48 46.13 -2.82
CA ARG A 173 32.09 45.21 -1.86
C ARG A 173 32.49 43.89 -2.53
N PHE A 174 31.59 43.29 -3.31
CA PHE A 174 31.86 42.06 -4.04
C PHE A 174 33.10 42.21 -4.95
N HIS A 175 33.17 43.29 -5.73
CA HIS A 175 34.30 43.52 -6.62
C HIS A 175 35.60 43.88 -5.88
N LEU A 176 35.51 44.65 -4.79
CA LEU A 176 36.68 44.99 -3.97
C LEU A 176 37.25 43.76 -3.26
N LEU A 177 36.42 42.94 -2.63
CA LEU A 177 36.84 41.73 -1.92
C LEU A 177 37.45 40.71 -2.87
N ASN A 178 36.87 40.54 -4.06
CA ASN A 178 37.46 39.76 -5.13
C ASN A 178 38.83 40.31 -5.52
N ARG A 179 38.97 41.63 -5.66
CA ARG A 179 40.26 42.26 -5.99
C ARG A 179 41.28 42.14 -4.87
N LEU A 180 40.88 42.12 -3.59
CA LEU A 180 41.76 41.97 -2.44
C LEU A 180 42.20 40.52 -2.17
N GLY A 181 41.72 39.55 -2.97
CA GLY A 181 42.15 38.14 -2.89
C GLY A 181 41.01 37.17 -2.60
N GLN A 182 39.83 37.39 -3.20
CA GLN A 182 38.62 36.56 -3.00
C GLN A 182 38.22 36.43 -1.53
N LEU A 183 38.24 37.55 -0.81
CA LEU A 183 37.89 37.58 0.60
C LEU A 183 36.38 37.38 0.79
N LYS A 184 35.99 36.68 1.85
CA LYS A 184 34.57 36.46 2.21
C LYS A 184 33.89 37.77 2.60
N GLU A 185 32.56 37.81 2.48
CA GLU A 185 31.73 38.98 2.82
C GLU A 185 31.78 39.37 4.32
N THR A 186 32.23 38.46 5.19
CA THR A 186 32.49 38.71 6.62
C THR A 186 33.74 39.54 6.88
N PHE A 187 34.61 39.74 5.89
CA PHE A 187 35.90 40.45 6.04
C PHE A 187 35.79 41.92 6.46
N PRO A 188 34.88 42.76 5.90
CA PRO A 188 34.69 44.15 6.35
C PRO A 188 34.35 44.26 7.85
N ALA A 189 33.54 43.33 8.39
CA ALA A 189 33.24 43.30 9.81
C ALA A 189 34.50 43.04 10.67
N LYS A 190 35.42 42.20 10.18
CA LYS A 190 36.72 41.95 10.83
C LYS A 190 37.60 43.21 10.84
N ILE A 191 37.60 44.02 9.76
CA ILE A 191 38.29 45.32 9.72
C ILE A 191 37.73 46.29 10.77
N VAL A 192 36.40 46.46 10.81
CA VAL A 192 35.75 47.36 11.79
C VAL A 192 36.06 46.92 13.22
N LYS A 193 36.01 45.61 13.50
CA LYS A 193 36.33 45.06 14.82
C LYS A 193 37.82 45.24 15.18
N GLY A 194 38.73 45.12 14.21
CA GLY A 194 40.18 45.28 14.41
C GLY A 194 40.61 46.72 14.70
N LEU A 195 39.97 47.71 14.07
CA LEU A 195 40.22 49.13 14.32
C LEU A 195 39.55 49.66 15.59
N ALA A 196 38.58 48.92 16.16
CA ALA A 196 37.79 49.39 17.29
C ALA A 196 38.55 49.42 18.65
N PHE A 197 39.82 49.02 18.72
CA PHE A 197 40.69 49.04 19.92
C PHE A 197 39.94 48.77 21.24
N SER A 198 39.10 47.75 21.26
CA SER A 198 38.43 47.32 22.49
C SER A 198 39.43 46.50 23.30
N PRO A 199 39.60 46.76 24.61
CA PRO A 199 40.49 45.96 25.44
C PRO A 199 40.07 44.49 25.39
N LEU A 200 41.02 43.62 25.05
CA LEU A 200 40.84 42.16 24.98
C LEU A 200 40.72 41.64 26.42
N THR A 201 39.52 41.69 26.98
CA THR A 201 39.24 41.24 28.35
C THR A 201 39.12 39.73 28.48
N ASN A 202 38.78 39.03 27.39
CA ASN A 202 38.58 37.58 27.39
C ASN A 202 39.02 36.95 26.06
N ILE A 203 39.96 36.01 26.13
CA ILE A 203 40.52 35.30 24.96
C ILE A 203 39.44 34.46 24.27
N ARG A 204 38.46 33.93 25.00
CA ARG A 204 37.37 33.11 24.42
C ARG A 204 36.47 33.96 23.52
N ASP A 205 36.13 35.17 23.96
CA ASP A 205 35.31 36.10 23.17
C ASP A 205 36.09 36.60 21.94
N PHE A 206 37.42 36.67 22.02
CA PHE A 206 38.25 36.93 20.85
C PHE A 206 38.19 35.78 19.83
N VAL A 207 38.35 34.52 20.27
CA VAL A 207 38.28 33.36 19.37
C VAL A 207 36.89 33.25 18.72
N HIS A 208 35.82 33.43 19.50
CA HIS A 208 34.45 33.35 19.00
C HIS A 208 34.10 34.49 18.04
N ASN A 209 34.50 35.73 18.36
CA ASN A 209 34.07 36.90 17.57
C ASN A 209 35.02 37.27 16.43
N TYR A 210 36.26 36.78 16.42
CA TYR A 210 37.31 37.16 15.45
C TYR A 210 37.88 35.99 14.65
N LEU A 211 37.87 34.75 15.16
CA LEU A 211 38.44 33.57 14.47
C LEU A 211 37.39 32.63 13.88
N LEU A 212 36.26 32.40 14.56
CA LEU A 212 35.18 31.55 14.06
C LEU A 212 34.36 32.29 12.98
N ASP A 213 34.16 31.65 11.83
CA ASP A 213 33.26 32.15 10.79
C ASP A 213 31.80 31.86 11.25
N GLU A 214 30.96 32.90 11.25
CA GLU A 214 29.56 32.87 11.75
C GLU A 214 28.59 32.11 10.82
N ASP A 215 28.95 30.92 10.34
CA ASP A 215 27.94 29.98 9.80
C ASP A 215 27.26 29.30 10.99
N LEU A 216 26.40 30.07 11.67
CA LEU A 216 25.40 29.51 12.59
C LEU A 216 24.52 28.57 11.76
N VAL A 217 24.70 27.27 11.98
CA VAL A 217 23.81 26.23 11.46
C VAL A 217 22.40 26.58 11.92
N ASP A 218 21.56 27.05 10.99
CA ASP A 218 20.18 27.36 11.25
C ASP A 218 19.45 26.03 11.48
N VAL A 219 19.32 25.63 12.75
CA VAL A 219 18.80 24.32 13.17
C VAL A 219 17.38 24.10 12.64
N GLN A 220 16.63 25.18 12.39
CA GLN A 220 15.30 25.11 11.77
C GLN A 220 15.40 24.73 10.29
N VAL A 221 16.26 25.40 9.52
CA VAL A 221 16.49 25.04 8.10
C VAL A 221 17.05 23.63 7.99
N LEU A 222 17.96 23.22 8.88
CA LEU A 222 18.51 21.86 8.86
C LEU A 222 17.45 20.81 9.25
N ARG A 223 16.54 21.12 10.18
CA ARG A 223 15.40 20.26 10.51
C ARG A 223 14.41 20.16 9.37
N GLU A 224 14.04 21.28 8.74
CA GLU A 224 13.16 21.29 7.57
C GLU A 224 13.79 20.53 6.39
N GLN A 225 15.09 20.68 6.17
CA GLN A 225 15.83 19.91 5.16
C GLN A 225 15.92 18.43 5.52
N LEU A 226 16.11 18.07 6.79
CA LEU A 226 16.11 16.67 7.26
C LEU A 226 14.72 16.04 7.15
N GLU A 227 13.65 16.75 7.50
CA GLU A 227 12.27 16.31 7.34
C GLU A 227 11.90 16.15 5.86
N THR A 228 12.34 17.09 5.02
CA THR A 228 12.19 17.01 3.56
C THR A 228 12.98 15.83 2.98
N MET A 229 14.22 15.59 3.43
CA MET A 229 15.01 14.42 3.03
C MET A 229 14.33 13.11 3.44
N ARG A 230 13.86 12.99 4.69
CA ARG A 230 13.14 11.81 5.17
C ARG A 230 11.84 11.57 4.41
N HIS A 231 11.14 12.65 4.06
CA HIS A 231 9.96 12.58 3.20
C HIS A 231 10.32 12.04 1.80
N PHE A 232 11.40 12.54 1.19
CA PHE A 232 11.87 12.03 -0.10
C PHE A 232 12.40 10.59 -0.03
N GLU A 233 13.06 10.18 1.05
CA GLU A 233 13.48 8.79 1.26
C GLU A 233 12.26 7.86 1.34
N THR A 234 11.22 8.27 2.06
CA THR A 234 9.97 7.51 2.18
C THR A 234 9.24 7.45 0.84
N LEU A 235 9.16 8.57 0.12
CA LEU A 235 8.57 8.62 -1.22
C LEU A 235 9.35 7.75 -2.21
N ALA A 236 10.68 7.78 -2.16
CA ALA A 236 11.53 6.95 -3.00
C ALA A 236 11.37 5.46 -2.68
N ALA A 237 11.18 5.08 -1.41
CA ALA A 237 10.89 3.71 -1.01
C ALA A 237 9.53 3.24 -1.56
N ASP A 238 8.46 4.05 -1.39
CA ASP A 238 7.13 3.74 -1.92
C ASP A 238 7.14 3.66 -3.47
N VAL A 239 7.82 4.59 -4.15
CA VAL A 239 7.97 4.54 -5.61
C VAL A 239 8.74 3.29 -6.06
N ARG A 240 9.78 2.86 -5.35
CA ARG A 240 10.49 1.61 -5.66
C ARG A 240 9.60 0.39 -5.46
N GLU A 241 8.80 0.35 -4.41
CA GLU A 241 7.86 -0.74 -4.15
C GLU A 241 6.78 -0.79 -5.25
N ARG A 242 6.24 0.36 -5.65
CA ARG A 242 5.31 0.47 -6.79
C ARG A 242 5.93 0.02 -8.11
N ILE A 243 7.18 0.42 -8.39
CA ILE A 243 7.90 -0.04 -9.59
C ILE A 243 8.11 -1.56 -9.54
N ALA A 244 8.47 -2.13 -8.39
CA ALA A 244 8.62 -3.57 -8.23
C ALA A 244 7.29 -4.31 -8.47
N ALA A 245 6.19 -3.79 -7.93
CA ALA A 245 4.85 -4.33 -8.16
C ALA A 245 4.43 -4.24 -9.64
N LEU A 246 4.69 -3.10 -10.30
CA LEU A 246 4.40 -2.92 -11.72
C LEU A 246 5.23 -3.84 -12.62
N ASN A 247 6.52 -4.01 -12.32
CA ASN A 247 7.38 -4.98 -13.02
C ASN A 247 6.85 -6.40 -12.87
N ARG A 248 6.36 -6.76 -11.66
CA ARG A 248 5.75 -8.07 -11.45
C ARG A 248 4.48 -8.27 -12.27
N ILE A 249 3.65 -7.23 -12.40
CA ILE A 249 2.46 -7.27 -13.26
C ILE A 249 2.87 -7.42 -14.73
N GLU A 250 3.92 -6.73 -15.18
CA GLU A 250 4.42 -6.84 -16.55
C GLU A 250 4.97 -8.25 -16.85
N GLU A 251 5.70 -8.87 -15.91
CA GLU A 251 6.14 -10.26 -16.02
C GLU A 251 4.95 -11.22 -16.17
N LEU A 252 3.93 -11.06 -15.32
CA LEU A 252 2.72 -11.88 -15.39
C LEU A 252 1.94 -11.68 -16.69
N ASP A 253 1.91 -10.47 -17.24
CA ASP A 253 1.26 -10.21 -18.53
C ASP A 253 2.05 -10.82 -19.71
N ARG A 254 3.38 -10.75 -19.68
CA ARG A 254 4.26 -11.44 -20.65
C ARG A 254 4.06 -12.94 -20.59
N GLU A 255 3.98 -13.52 -19.39
CA GLU A 255 3.68 -14.93 -19.19
C GLU A 255 2.29 -15.29 -19.72
N ARG A 256 1.25 -14.53 -19.35
CA ARG A 256 -0.13 -14.69 -19.83
C ARG A 256 -0.18 -14.69 -21.37
N THR A 257 0.50 -13.75 -22.01
CA THR A 257 0.54 -13.60 -23.47
C THR A 257 1.23 -14.79 -24.12
N THR A 258 2.35 -15.24 -23.55
CA THR A 258 3.08 -16.44 -24.00
C THR A 258 2.20 -17.69 -23.87
N GLN A 259 1.55 -17.89 -22.72
CA GLN A 259 0.64 -19.01 -22.48
C GLN A 259 -0.60 -18.96 -23.38
N ARG A 260 -1.12 -17.77 -23.70
CA ARG A 260 -2.21 -17.62 -24.67
C ARG A 260 -1.77 -18.03 -26.07
N ARG A 261 -0.57 -17.61 -26.51
CA ARG A 261 0.01 -18.00 -27.80
C ARG A 261 0.27 -19.51 -27.87
N LEU A 262 0.83 -20.11 -26.82
CA LEU A 262 1.04 -21.55 -26.71
C LEU A 262 -0.28 -22.32 -26.76
N ARG A 263 -1.33 -21.87 -26.06
CA ARG A 263 -2.67 -22.48 -26.14
C ARG A 263 -3.26 -22.43 -27.54
N LEU A 264 -3.11 -21.31 -28.25
CA LEU A 264 -3.57 -21.18 -29.64
C LEU A 264 -2.80 -22.13 -30.57
N ILE A 265 -1.47 -22.18 -30.45
CA ILE A 265 -0.61 -23.05 -31.25
C ILE A 265 -0.93 -24.53 -30.95
N ASN A 266 -0.95 -24.93 -29.69
CA ASN A 266 -1.27 -26.31 -29.28
C ASN A 266 -2.70 -26.69 -29.69
N GLY A 267 -3.66 -25.75 -29.62
CA GLY A 267 -5.02 -25.94 -30.10
C GLY A 267 -5.07 -26.16 -31.61
N TYR A 268 -4.31 -25.38 -32.39
CA TYR A 268 -4.17 -25.57 -33.83
C TYR A 268 -3.50 -26.90 -34.17
N ILE A 269 -2.37 -27.23 -33.53
CA ILE A 269 -1.65 -28.49 -33.74
C ILE A 269 -2.56 -29.68 -33.42
N ARG A 270 -3.29 -29.64 -32.29
CA ARG A 270 -4.22 -30.71 -31.92
C ARG A 270 -5.32 -30.88 -32.96
N ARG A 271 -5.95 -29.78 -33.42
CA ARG A 271 -6.98 -29.83 -34.45
C ARG A 271 -6.44 -30.34 -35.79
N ARG A 272 -5.22 -29.93 -36.16
CA ARG A 272 -4.56 -30.39 -37.38
C ARG A 272 -4.19 -31.86 -37.31
N ALA A 273 -3.62 -32.32 -36.20
CA ALA A 273 -3.33 -33.73 -35.95
C ALA A 273 -4.63 -34.57 -35.97
N GLN A 274 -5.72 -34.08 -35.36
CA GLN A 274 -7.03 -34.72 -35.45
C GLN A 274 -7.54 -34.78 -36.89
N ALA A 275 -7.44 -33.68 -37.64
CA ALA A 275 -7.83 -33.64 -39.05
C ALA A 275 -6.98 -34.59 -39.91
N ASP A 276 -5.67 -34.65 -39.69
CA ASP A 276 -4.76 -35.56 -40.39
C ASP A 276 -5.06 -37.02 -40.03
N THR A 277 -5.38 -37.31 -38.77
CA THR A 277 -5.81 -38.66 -38.33
C THR A 277 -7.13 -39.03 -38.99
N HIS A 278 -8.13 -38.14 -38.97
CA HIS A 278 -9.40 -38.36 -39.64
C HIS A 278 -9.25 -38.50 -41.15
N LEU A 279 -8.31 -37.77 -41.78
CA LEU A 279 -8.05 -37.87 -43.20
C LEU A 279 -7.31 -39.17 -43.56
N ALA A 280 -6.41 -39.64 -42.70
CA ALA A 280 -5.78 -40.95 -42.83
C ALA A 280 -6.81 -42.07 -42.63
N ASP A 281 -7.67 -41.96 -41.63
CA ASP A 281 -8.78 -42.89 -41.42
C ASP A 281 -9.76 -42.87 -42.60
N LEU A 282 -10.11 -41.70 -43.14
CA LEU A 282 -11.00 -41.58 -44.28
C LEU A 282 -10.35 -42.17 -45.55
N LYS A 283 -9.05 -41.96 -45.76
CA LYS A 283 -8.31 -42.61 -46.84
C LYS A 283 -8.26 -44.13 -46.67
N ARG A 284 -8.01 -44.61 -45.45
CA ARG A 284 -8.03 -46.04 -45.12
C ARG A 284 -9.42 -46.63 -45.36
N LEU A 285 -10.46 -45.99 -44.82
CA LEU A 285 -11.86 -46.39 -45.01
C LEU A 285 -12.29 -46.32 -46.48
N ARG A 286 -11.78 -45.37 -47.27
CA ARG A 286 -12.02 -45.33 -48.72
C ARG A 286 -11.32 -46.47 -49.44
N LEU A 287 -10.06 -46.74 -49.11
CA LEU A 287 -9.34 -47.88 -49.69
C LEU A 287 -10.03 -49.19 -49.31
N GLU A 288 -10.41 -49.35 -48.03
CA GLU A 288 -11.20 -50.48 -47.54
C GLU A 288 -12.55 -50.55 -48.27
N LEU A 289 -13.24 -49.42 -48.48
CA LEU A 289 -14.50 -49.38 -49.23
C LEU A 289 -14.29 -49.78 -50.68
N ASP A 290 -13.27 -49.27 -51.37
CA ASP A 290 -12.95 -49.60 -52.75
C ASP A 290 -12.57 -51.08 -52.88
N GLU A 291 -11.74 -51.59 -51.96
CA GLU A 291 -11.39 -53.02 -51.86
C GLU A 291 -12.64 -53.87 -51.60
N LYS A 292 -13.53 -53.44 -50.71
CA LYS A 292 -14.80 -54.09 -50.42
C LYS A 292 -15.78 -53.99 -51.58
N GLN A 293 -15.79 -52.91 -52.36
CA GLN A 293 -16.61 -52.75 -53.57
C GLN A 293 -16.11 -53.66 -54.69
N VAL A 294 -14.79 -53.77 -54.88
CA VAL A 294 -14.21 -54.71 -55.84
C VAL A 294 -14.44 -56.15 -55.39
N ALA A 295 -14.31 -56.43 -54.09
CA ALA A 295 -14.63 -57.75 -53.52
C ALA A 295 -16.12 -58.07 -53.67
N LEU A 296 -17.01 -57.10 -53.43
CA LEU A 296 -18.45 -57.23 -53.60
C LEU A 296 -18.80 -57.48 -55.07
N SER A 297 -18.25 -56.71 -56.01
CA SER A 297 -18.49 -56.92 -57.44
C SER A 297 -18.00 -58.31 -57.91
N ARG A 298 -16.86 -58.78 -57.40
CA ARG A 298 -16.38 -60.15 -57.63
C ARG A 298 -17.27 -61.20 -56.98
N ALA A 299 -17.79 -60.92 -55.79
CA ALA A 299 -18.71 -61.79 -55.07
C ALA A 299 -20.08 -61.85 -55.76
N GLU A 300 -20.59 -60.74 -56.29
CA GLU A 300 -21.81 -60.65 -57.08
C GLU A 300 -21.71 -61.46 -58.37
N LEU A 301 -20.59 -61.36 -59.09
CA LEU A 301 -20.36 -62.17 -60.29
C LEU A 301 -20.32 -63.68 -59.97
N ARG A 302 -19.64 -64.04 -58.87
CA ARG A 302 -19.61 -65.43 -58.37
C ARG A 302 -20.97 -65.91 -57.87
N ARG A 303 -21.74 -65.02 -57.23
CA ARG A 303 -23.10 -65.27 -56.78
C ARG A 303 -23.99 -65.54 -57.98
N ASP A 304 -23.92 -64.74 -59.04
CA ASP A 304 -24.75 -64.94 -60.23
C ASP A 304 -24.44 -66.27 -60.93
N GLU A 305 -23.16 -66.63 -61.06
CA GLU A 305 -22.74 -67.96 -61.53
C GLU A 305 -23.23 -69.11 -60.62
N LEU A 306 -23.18 -68.90 -59.30
CA LEU A 306 -23.69 -69.88 -58.32
C LEU A 306 -25.21 -69.98 -58.34
N VAL A 307 -25.94 -68.87 -58.52
CA VAL A 307 -27.41 -68.83 -58.58
C VAL A 307 -27.92 -69.63 -59.78
N GLU A 308 -27.27 -69.55 -60.94
CA GLU A 308 -27.65 -70.40 -62.08
C GLU A 308 -27.40 -71.90 -61.80
N ARG A 309 -26.26 -72.25 -61.21
CA ARG A 309 -25.94 -73.64 -60.83
C ARG A 309 -26.88 -74.17 -59.73
N LEU A 310 -27.25 -73.30 -58.81
CA LEU A 310 -28.08 -73.60 -57.66
C LEU A 310 -29.56 -73.64 -58.03
N ALA A 311 -30.01 -72.91 -59.05
CA ALA A 311 -31.35 -73.08 -59.64
C ALA A 311 -31.49 -74.49 -60.25
N PHE A 312 -30.47 -74.96 -60.98
CA PHE A 312 -30.44 -76.32 -61.55
C PHE A 312 -30.38 -77.41 -60.46
N ALA A 313 -29.57 -77.21 -59.42
CA ALA A 313 -29.46 -78.14 -58.29
C ALA A 313 -30.72 -78.13 -57.38
N ARG A 314 -31.35 -76.96 -57.17
CA ARG A 314 -32.62 -76.82 -56.43
C ARG A 314 -33.79 -77.48 -57.15
N GLN A 315 -33.87 -77.39 -58.48
CA GLN A 315 -34.89 -78.12 -59.25
C GLN A 315 -34.79 -79.63 -58.98
N SER A 316 -33.56 -80.17 -58.97
CA SER A 316 -33.27 -81.58 -58.68
C SER A 316 -33.48 -81.95 -57.20
N LEU A 317 -33.29 -80.99 -56.28
CA LEU A 317 -33.55 -81.13 -54.85
C LEU A 317 -35.03 -81.08 -54.51
N VAL A 318 -35.82 -80.24 -55.20
CA VAL A 318 -37.28 -80.12 -55.02
C VAL A 318 -37.95 -81.45 -55.34
N ASP A 319 -37.50 -82.15 -56.38
CA ASP A 319 -37.97 -83.49 -56.71
C ASP A 319 -37.64 -84.53 -55.61
N ALA A 320 -36.50 -84.39 -54.92
CA ALA A 320 -36.09 -85.25 -53.80
C ALA A 320 -36.74 -84.83 -52.45
N GLN A 321 -37.05 -83.55 -52.26
CA GLN A 321 -37.67 -83.00 -51.05
C GLN A 321 -39.18 -83.21 -51.02
N VAL A 322 -39.85 -83.32 -52.18
CA VAL A 322 -41.26 -83.77 -52.24
C VAL A 322 -41.41 -85.18 -51.66
N ALA A 323 -40.37 -86.02 -51.73
CA ALA A 323 -40.33 -87.34 -51.10
C ALA A 323 -40.01 -87.33 -49.58
N LEU A 324 -39.37 -86.27 -49.06
CA LEU A 324 -39.03 -86.12 -47.63
C LEU A 324 -40.09 -85.32 -46.84
N ARG A 325 -40.81 -84.41 -47.49
CA ARG A 325 -41.79 -83.49 -46.87
C ARG A 325 -43.06 -84.15 -46.33
N THR A 326 -43.25 -85.44 -46.55
CA THR A 326 -44.34 -86.22 -45.97
C THR A 326 -44.13 -86.58 -44.49
N ASP A 327 -43.00 -86.20 -43.87
CA ASP A 327 -42.72 -86.57 -42.48
C ASP A 327 -42.59 -85.37 -41.50
N ALA A 328 -43.42 -85.36 -40.46
CA ALA A 328 -43.67 -84.22 -39.57
C ALA A 328 -42.59 -84.01 -38.50
N ALA A 329 -41.67 -84.96 -38.31
CA ALA A 329 -40.69 -84.94 -37.23
C ALA A 329 -39.51 -83.96 -37.45
N ALA A 330 -39.12 -83.71 -38.71
CA ALA A 330 -37.94 -82.89 -39.04
C ALA A 330 -38.15 -81.37 -38.81
N SER A 331 -39.39 -80.87 -38.92
CA SER A 331 -39.70 -79.45 -38.73
C SER A 331 -39.67 -79.03 -37.25
N ARG A 332 -39.97 -79.95 -36.33
CA ARG A 332 -40.01 -79.67 -34.88
C ARG A 332 -38.61 -79.55 -34.28
N ALA A 333 -37.65 -80.33 -34.78
CA ALA A 333 -36.25 -80.30 -34.33
C ALA A 333 -35.49 -79.00 -34.68
N ARG A 334 -35.88 -78.29 -35.76
CA ARG A 334 -35.28 -76.99 -36.12
C ARG A 334 -35.74 -75.86 -35.21
N ALA A 335 -37.04 -75.79 -34.92
CA ALA A 335 -37.61 -74.75 -34.05
C ALA A 335 -36.98 -74.74 -32.64
N LEU A 336 -36.73 -75.94 -32.07
CA LEU A 336 -36.13 -76.08 -30.74
C LEU A 336 -34.67 -75.58 -30.67
N ARG A 337 -33.89 -75.62 -31.76
CA ARG A 337 -32.49 -75.14 -31.76
C ARG A 337 -32.35 -73.62 -31.78
N GLU A 338 -33.24 -72.92 -32.50
CA GLU A 338 -33.25 -71.45 -32.53
C GLU A 338 -33.63 -70.85 -31.17
N GLU A 339 -34.57 -71.51 -30.47
CA GLU A 339 -35.03 -71.10 -29.15
C GLU A 339 -33.92 -71.25 -28.08
N ILE A 340 -33.11 -72.32 -28.16
CA ILE A 340 -31.92 -72.50 -27.30
C ILE A 340 -30.90 -71.37 -27.51
N GLY A 341 -30.61 -70.97 -28.75
CA GLY A 341 -29.64 -69.92 -29.05
C GLY A 341 -30.04 -68.53 -28.49
N ARG A 342 -31.34 -68.19 -28.54
CA ARG A 342 -31.86 -66.95 -27.95
C ARG A 342 -31.72 -66.94 -26.43
N LEU A 343 -32.10 -68.04 -25.77
CA LEU A 343 -32.01 -68.16 -24.32
C LEU A 343 -30.55 -68.14 -23.82
N GLU A 344 -29.60 -68.67 -24.58
CA GLU A 344 -28.16 -68.62 -24.23
C GLU A 344 -27.60 -67.20 -24.27
N ALA A 345 -27.97 -66.39 -25.28
CA ALA A 345 -27.58 -64.99 -25.35
C ALA A 345 -28.12 -64.20 -24.15
N GLU A 346 -29.41 -64.37 -23.81
CA GLU A 346 -30.04 -63.72 -22.65
C GLU A 346 -29.35 -64.13 -21.32
N ARG A 347 -28.94 -65.40 -21.18
CA ARG A 347 -28.17 -65.89 -20.03
C ARG A 347 -26.81 -65.19 -19.89
N THR A 348 -26.09 -64.99 -21.00
CA THR A 348 -24.77 -64.36 -20.97
C THR A 348 -24.83 -62.87 -20.58
N ASP A 349 -25.84 -62.15 -21.06
CA ASP A 349 -26.05 -60.75 -20.69
C ASP A 349 -26.45 -60.61 -19.21
N LEU A 350 -27.35 -61.46 -18.71
CA LEU A 350 -27.72 -61.50 -17.29
C LEU A 350 -26.51 -61.78 -16.38
N ARG A 351 -25.63 -62.72 -16.75
CA ARG A 351 -24.39 -63.00 -15.99
C ARG A 351 -23.44 -61.81 -15.95
N ARG A 352 -23.31 -61.07 -17.07
CA ARG A 352 -22.47 -59.86 -17.12
C ARG A 352 -23.03 -58.77 -16.20
N ARG A 353 -24.36 -58.59 -16.18
CA ARG A 353 -25.04 -57.63 -15.30
C ARG A 353 -24.91 -58.02 -13.82
N GLU A 354 -25.05 -59.31 -13.50
CA GLU A 354 -24.86 -59.86 -12.16
C GLU A 354 -23.46 -59.52 -11.62
N ALA A 355 -22.40 -59.79 -12.39
CA ALA A 355 -21.03 -59.49 -11.99
C ALA A 355 -20.80 -57.98 -11.73
N ALA A 356 -21.39 -57.11 -12.56
CA ALA A 356 -21.28 -55.66 -12.39
C ALA A 356 -22.05 -55.15 -11.14
N LEU A 357 -23.24 -55.71 -10.88
CA LEU A 357 -24.05 -55.37 -9.71
C LEU A 357 -23.38 -55.85 -8.41
N GLN A 358 -22.85 -57.08 -8.39
CA GLN A 358 -22.10 -57.61 -7.24
C GLN A 358 -20.85 -56.77 -6.93
N GLN A 359 -20.11 -56.33 -7.97
CA GLN A 359 -18.96 -55.44 -7.77
C GLN A 359 -19.37 -54.09 -7.18
N THR A 360 -20.50 -53.53 -7.64
CA THR A 360 -21.03 -52.27 -7.12
C THR A 360 -21.47 -52.42 -5.68
N LEU A 361 -22.20 -53.50 -5.36
CA LEU A 361 -22.68 -53.79 -4.03
C LEU A 361 -21.55 -53.98 -3.01
N SER A 362 -20.49 -54.70 -3.40
CA SER A 362 -19.29 -54.87 -2.55
C SER A 362 -18.60 -53.54 -2.21
N ARG A 363 -18.55 -52.60 -3.15
CA ARG A 363 -18.02 -51.24 -2.90
C ARG A 363 -18.90 -50.45 -1.95
N GLU A 364 -20.21 -50.49 -2.15
CA GLU A 364 -21.14 -49.77 -1.26
C GLU A 364 -21.17 -50.37 0.16
N GLN A 365 -20.94 -51.68 0.32
CA GLN A 365 -20.72 -52.29 1.63
C GLN A 365 -19.45 -51.78 2.33
N GLN A 366 -18.33 -51.64 1.60
CA GLN A 366 -17.09 -51.08 2.16
C GLN A 366 -17.29 -49.63 2.59
N ASP A 367 -17.98 -48.83 1.77
CA ASP A 367 -18.30 -47.43 2.08
C ASP A 367 -19.27 -47.33 3.27
N ALA A 368 -20.23 -48.25 3.40
CA ALA A 368 -21.13 -48.34 4.56
C ALA A 368 -20.38 -48.71 5.85
N ASP A 369 -19.40 -49.63 5.80
CA ASP A 369 -18.57 -49.94 6.97
C ASP A 369 -17.67 -48.75 7.35
N ARG A 370 -17.17 -47.99 6.38
CA ARG A 370 -16.43 -46.76 6.64
C ARG A 370 -17.33 -45.71 7.31
N LEU A 371 -18.55 -45.52 6.81
CA LEU A 371 -19.53 -44.61 7.40
C LEU A 371 -19.86 -45.00 8.85
N ARG A 372 -19.98 -46.31 9.13
CA ARG A 372 -20.18 -46.83 10.50
C ARG A 372 -19.10 -46.37 11.47
N ARG A 373 -17.83 -46.42 11.06
CA ARG A 373 -16.69 -45.98 11.89
C ARG A 373 -16.73 -44.47 12.11
N LEU A 374 -17.01 -43.70 11.07
CA LEU A 374 -17.12 -42.24 11.16
C LEU A 374 -18.27 -41.79 12.08
N LEU A 375 -19.41 -42.48 12.04
CA LEU A 375 -20.53 -42.22 12.97
C LEU A 375 -20.14 -42.48 14.42
N ALA A 376 -19.36 -43.54 14.68
CA ALA A 376 -18.85 -43.83 16.01
C ALA A 376 -17.86 -42.76 16.49
N ASP A 377 -16.96 -42.29 15.61
CA ASP A 377 -16.04 -41.20 15.90
C ASP A 377 -16.78 -39.87 16.20
N ASP A 378 -17.91 -39.63 15.53
CA ASP A 378 -18.79 -38.48 15.75
C ASP A 378 -19.65 -38.60 17.02
N GLY A 379 -19.69 -39.77 17.66
CA GLY A 379 -20.58 -40.06 18.79
C GLY A 379 -22.06 -40.07 18.41
N LEU A 380 -22.38 -40.37 17.16
CA LEU A 380 -23.75 -40.50 16.65
C LEU A 380 -24.24 -41.95 16.72
N ASP A 381 -25.53 -42.13 16.95
CA ASP A 381 -26.17 -43.45 16.94
C ASP A 381 -26.08 -44.08 15.53
N ILE A 382 -25.64 -45.34 15.48
CA ILE A 382 -25.54 -46.10 14.23
C ILE A 382 -26.96 -46.55 13.82
N PRO A 383 -27.48 -46.15 12.64
CA PRO A 383 -28.81 -46.57 12.19
C PRO A 383 -28.92 -48.10 12.04
N PRO A 384 -30.01 -48.74 12.50
CA PRO A 384 -30.21 -50.19 12.35
C PRO A 384 -30.21 -50.67 10.89
N SER A 385 -30.64 -49.80 9.98
CA SER A 385 -30.62 -49.99 8.53
C SER A 385 -29.20 -50.17 7.98
N LEU A 386 -28.21 -49.48 8.55
CA LEU A 386 -26.81 -49.58 8.15
C LEU A 386 -26.23 -50.93 8.55
N THR A 387 -26.52 -51.40 9.77
CA THR A 387 -26.13 -52.75 10.22
C THR A 387 -26.84 -53.84 9.41
N ALA A 388 -28.14 -53.70 9.14
CA ALA A 388 -28.90 -54.67 8.34
C ALA A 388 -28.39 -54.77 6.90
N PHE A 389 -27.98 -53.65 6.29
CA PHE A 389 -27.36 -53.62 4.97
C PHE A 389 -25.98 -54.30 4.93
N LEU A 390 -25.18 -54.19 6.00
CA LEU A 390 -23.89 -54.88 6.09
C LEU A 390 -24.06 -56.40 6.21
N GLU A 391 -25.11 -56.88 6.89
CA GLU A 391 -25.42 -58.31 7.04
C GLU A 391 -26.09 -58.92 5.80
N THR A 392 -27.03 -58.18 5.20
CA THR A 392 -27.85 -58.64 4.05
C THR A 392 -27.93 -57.55 2.98
N PRO A 393 -26.85 -57.36 2.18
CA PRO A 393 -26.77 -56.27 1.20
C PRO A 393 -27.68 -56.46 -0.02
N ASP A 394 -28.03 -57.72 -0.32
CA ASP A 394 -28.77 -58.09 -1.54
C ASP A 394 -30.29 -57.88 -1.38
N ALA A 395 -30.77 -57.65 -0.16
CA ALA A 395 -32.19 -57.57 0.15
C ALA A 395 -32.78 -56.20 -0.24
N PRO A 396 -33.88 -56.15 -1.04
CA PRO A 396 -34.48 -54.88 -1.44
C PRO A 396 -34.92 -54.00 -0.26
N GLU A 397 -35.37 -54.63 0.83
CA GLU A 397 -35.81 -53.93 2.04
C GLU A 397 -34.67 -53.23 2.77
N THR A 398 -33.48 -53.84 2.84
CA THR A 398 -32.31 -53.24 3.48
C THR A 398 -31.74 -52.10 2.65
N ILE A 399 -31.71 -52.24 1.33
CA ILE A 399 -31.32 -51.16 0.39
C ILE A 399 -32.24 -49.96 0.55
N ARG A 400 -33.57 -50.16 0.59
CA ARG A 400 -34.55 -49.08 0.78
C ARG A 400 -34.43 -48.41 2.14
N ALA A 401 -34.27 -49.18 3.21
CA ALA A 401 -34.08 -48.64 4.56
C ALA A 401 -32.78 -47.83 4.67
N MET A 402 -31.72 -48.27 3.98
CA MET A 402 -30.44 -47.58 3.91
C MET A 402 -30.55 -46.24 3.17
N GLN A 403 -31.30 -46.16 2.06
CA GLN A 403 -31.54 -44.89 1.35
C GLN A 403 -32.09 -43.80 2.28
N GLN A 404 -33.13 -44.11 3.06
CA GLN A 404 -33.76 -43.16 3.99
C GLN A 404 -32.77 -42.69 5.06
N SER A 405 -31.91 -43.59 5.53
CA SER A 405 -30.92 -43.31 6.58
C SER A 405 -29.77 -42.45 6.04
N LEU A 406 -29.28 -42.75 4.83
CA LEU A 406 -28.29 -41.93 4.14
C LEU A 406 -28.82 -40.53 3.81
N GLU A 407 -30.10 -40.40 3.47
CA GLU A 407 -30.71 -39.10 3.24
C GLU A 407 -30.83 -38.29 4.54
N ALA A 408 -31.26 -38.90 5.65
CA ALA A 408 -31.33 -38.25 6.95
C ALA A 408 -29.95 -37.78 7.45
N LEU A 409 -28.94 -38.67 7.40
CA LEU A 409 -27.55 -38.34 7.75
C LEU A 409 -26.98 -37.27 6.81
N GLY A 410 -27.28 -37.37 5.51
CA GLY A 410 -26.86 -36.39 4.51
C GLY A 410 -27.43 -35.00 4.77
N ARG A 411 -28.68 -34.89 5.24
CA ARG A 411 -29.27 -33.61 5.68
C ARG A 411 -28.58 -33.08 6.93
N HIS A 412 -28.36 -33.92 7.94
CA HIS A 412 -27.68 -33.54 9.18
C HIS A 412 -26.29 -32.96 8.92
N TYR A 413 -25.45 -33.68 8.16
CA TYR A 413 -24.12 -33.18 7.79
C TYR A 413 -24.19 -31.96 6.87
N ALA A 414 -25.18 -31.85 5.97
CA ALA A 414 -25.31 -30.66 5.12
C ALA A 414 -25.64 -29.39 5.94
N GLU A 415 -26.46 -29.51 6.99
CA GLU A 415 -26.76 -28.42 7.92
C GLU A 415 -25.52 -27.98 8.70
N GLN A 416 -24.75 -28.93 9.23
CA GLN A 416 -23.46 -28.64 9.89
C GLN A 416 -22.47 -27.97 8.94
N HIS A 417 -22.36 -28.46 7.70
CA HIS A 417 -21.51 -27.87 6.66
C HIS A 417 -21.91 -26.41 6.38
N ALA A 418 -23.21 -26.14 6.27
CA ALA A 418 -23.73 -24.79 6.04
C ALA A 418 -23.39 -23.84 7.21
N LEU A 419 -23.50 -24.32 8.45
CA LEU A 419 -23.13 -23.55 9.64
C LEU A 419 -21.64 -23.22 9.67
N LEU A 420 -20.77 -24.21 9.42
CA LEU A 420 -19.31 -24.01 9.35
C LEU A 420 -18.93 -23.03 8.23
N LYS A 421 -19.57 -23.15 7.06
CA LYS A 421 -19.36 -22.20 5.96
C LYS A 421 -19.75 -20.78 6.32
N LYS A 422 -20.88 -20.62 7.02
CA LYS A 422 -21.33 -19.31 7.49
C LYS A 422 -20.34 -18.70 8.49
N GLN A 423 -19.92 -19.47 9.49
CA GLN A 423 -18.91 -19.03 10.46
C GLN A 423 -17.60 -18.64 9.78
N SER A 424 -17.13 -19.44 8.82
CA SER A 424 -15.93 -19.14 8.04
C SER A 424 -16.07 -17.87 7.20
N ALA A 425 -17.25 -17.62 6.63
CA ALA A 425 -17.53 -16.41 5.87
C ALA A 425 -17.55 -15.17 6.77
N ASP A 426 -18.19 -15.26 7.94
CA ASP A 426 -18.24 -14.18 8.93
C ASP A 426 -16.84 -13.80 9.42
N LEU A 427 -15.99 -14.79 9.73
CA LEU A 427 -14.60 -14.59 10.13
C LEU A 427 -13.74 -13.99 9.02
N ARG A 428 -13.92 -14.42 7.76
CA ARG A 428 -13.21 -13.82 6.61
C ARG A 428 -13.60 -12.36 6.41
N ALA A 429 -14.89 -12.03 6.54
CA ALA A 429 -15.36 -10.65 6.46
C ALA A 429 -14.83 -9.77 7.60
N GLU A 430 -14.73 -10.32 8.82
CA GLU A 430 -14.06 -9.66 9.94
C GLU A 430 -12.57 -9.40 9.62
N ALA A 431 -11.86 -10.41 9.11
CA ALA A 431 -10.45 -10.29 8.75
C ALA A 431 -10.20 -9.23 7.66
N GLU A 432 -11.01 -9.22 6.60
CA GLU A 432 -10.92 -8.20 5.55
C GLU A 432 -11.17 -6.78 6.08
N THR A 433 -12.07 -6.64 7.05
CA THR A 433 -12.36 -5.35 7.68
C THR A 433 -11.18 -4.90 8.55
N LEU A 434 -10.63 -5.79 9.38
CA LEU A 434 -9.46 -5.50 10.21
C LEU A 434 -8.23 -5.16 9.37
N GLN A 435 -7.99 -5.87 8.26
CA GLN A 435 -6.89 -5.58 7.34
C GLN A 435 -7.03 -4.18 6.70
N ARG A 436 -8.23 -3.81 6.26
CA ARG A 436 -8.50 -2.46 5.74
C ARG A 436 -8.26 -1.39 6.80
N GLU A 437 -8.72 -1.60 8.02
CA GLU A 437 -8.50 -0.66 9.13
C GLU A 437 -7.00 -0.52 9.48
N ILE A 438 -6.25 -1.63 9.50
CA ILE A 438 -4.79 -1.58 9.73
C ILE A 438 -4.10 -0.78 8.62
N HIS A 439 -4.47 -1.01 7.37
CA HIS A 439 -3.89 -0.28 6.24
C HIS A 439 -4.16 1.24 6.37
N GLN A 440 -5.40 1.63 6.67
CA GLN A 440 -5.78 3.04 6.87
C GLN A 440 -5.04 3.69 8.05
N LEU A 441 -4.88 2.97 9.16
CA LEU A 441 -4.11 3.43 10.31
C LEU A 441 -2.63 3.66 9.96
N ARG A 442 -2.04 2.81 9.12
CA ARG A 442 -0.65 2.92 8.65
C ARG A 442 -0.45 4.06 7.65
N THR A 443 -1.45 4.39 6.84
CA THR A 443 -1.39 5.50 5.86
C THR A 443 -1.71 6.87 6.45
N GLY A 444 -2.06 6.95 7.73
CA GLY A 444 -2.34 8.20 8.44
C GLY A 444 -3.81 8.63 8.44
N ASP A 445 -4.72 7.80 7.92
CA ASP A 445 -6.17 8.05 7.98
C ASP A 445 -6.73 7.60 9.34
N HIS A 446 -6.47 8.40 10.37
CA HIS A 446 -6.90 8.12 11.75
C HIS A 446 -8.40 8.34 11.97
N ASP A 447 -9.08 9.04 11.05
CA ASP A 447 -10.51 9.36 11.17
C ASP A 447 -11.39 8.11 11.17
N VAL A 448 -10.99 7.05 10.45
CA VAL A 448 -11.70 5.75 10.45
C VAL A 448 -11.74 5.13 11.84
N SER A 449 -10.65 5.26 12.59
CA SER A 449 -10.57 4.70 13.94
C SER A 449 -11.53 5.40 14.90
N TYR A 450 -11.62 6.73 14.81
CA TYR A 450 -12.56 7.53 15.60
C TYR A 450 -14.00 7.28 15.17
N GLU A 451 -14.27 7.07 13.89
CA GLU A 451 -15.60 6.75 13.36
C GLU A 451 -16.13 5.42 13.88
N ALA A 452 -15.29 4.39 13.94
CA ALA A 452 -15.67 3.11 14.53
C ALA A 452 -15.96 3.21 16.03
N ALA A 453 -15.23 4.06 16.75
CA ALA A 453 -15.33 4.18 18.20
C ALA A 453 -16.41 5.17 18.68
N ALA A 454 -16.63 6.25 17.92
CA ALA A 454 -17.52 7.36 18.24
C ALA A 454 -18.18 7.89 16.95
N PRO A 455 -19.06 7.09 16.31
CA PRO A 455 -19.65 7.43 15.01
C PRO A 455 -20.46 8.73 15.05
N GLN A 456 -21.12 9.02 16.18
CA GLN A 456 -21.87 10.28 16.35
C GLN A 456 -20.95 11.49 16.37
N ALA A 457 -19.81 11.40 17.07
CA ALA A 457 -18.84 12.49 17.17
C ALA A 457 -18.19 12.77 15.81
N ALA A 458 -17.81 11.70 15.10
CA ALA A 458 -17.26 11.83 13.76
C ALA A 458 -18.27 12.43 12.76
N ARG A 459 -19.54 12.02 12.83
CA ARG A 459 -20.60 12.61 12.01
C ARG A 459 -20.80 14.09 12.31
N LEU A 460 -20.85 14.49 13.59
CA LEU A 460 -20.95 15.90 13.97
C LEU A 460 -19.73 16.68 13.46
N ARG A 461 -18.52 16.16 13.65
CA ARG A 461 -17.27 16.79 13.17
C ARG A 461 -17.31 17.04 11.66
N ARG A 462 -17.71 16.04 10.86
CA ARG A 462 -17.88 16.19 9.40
C ARG A 462 -18.91 17.28 9.04
N LEU A 463 -20.05 17.31 9.73
CA LEU A 463 -21.09 18.32 9.52
C LEU A 463 -20.60 19.72 9.85
N LEU A 464 -19.93 19.90 11.00
CA LEU A 464 -19.38 21.20 11.41
C LEU A 464 -18.36 21.69 10.37
N ARG A 465 -17.46 20.83 9.92
CA ARG A 465 -16.44 21.17 8.90
C ARG A 465 -17.08 21.57 7.57
N ALA A 466 -18.07 20.82 7.10
CA ALA A 466 -18.73 21.07 5.82
C ALA A 466 -19.55 22.36 5.81
N GLU A 467 -20.36 22.59 6.85
CA GLU A 467 -21.32 23.70 6.88
C GLU A 467 -20.68 25.02 7.35
N LEU A 468 -19.63 24.95 8.20
CA LEU A 468 -18.93 26.13 8.71
C LEU A 468 -17.63 26.43 7.96
N GLY A 469 -17.25 25.59 6.98
CA GLY A 469 -16.01 25.77 6.20
C GLY A 469 -14.72 25.58 7.01
N LEU A 470 -14.78 24.81 8.09
CA LEU A 470 -13.65 24.64 9.01
C LEU A 470 -12.70 23.52 8.54
N PRO A 471 -11.37 23.76 8.58
CA PRO A 471 -10.38 22.73 8.29
C PRO A 471 -10.29 21.67 9.41
N ALA A 472 -9.61 20.55 9.13
CA ALA A 472 -9.59 19.36 9.98
C ALA A 472 -8.90 19.56 11.35
N ASP A 473 -7.98 20.51 11.41
CA ASP A 473 -7.15 20.94 12.53
C ASP A 473 -7.85 21.94 13.46
N GLN A 474 -8.97 22.53 13.02
CA GLN A 474 -9.76 23.43 13.87
C GLN A 474 -10.86 22.72 14.66
N VAL A 475 -11.42 21.62 14.13
CA VAL A 475 -12.38 20.79 14.86
C VAL A 475 -11.71 19.48 15.24
N ILE A 476 -11.06 19.46 16.42
CA ILE A 476 -10.26 18.32 16.88
C ILE A 476 -10.98 17.51 17.95
N TYR A 477 -10.71 16.20 18.01
CA TYR A 477 -11.15 15.36 19.12
C TYR A 477 -10.29 15.62 20.34
N LEU A 478 -10.88 15.64 21.54
CA LEU A 478 -10.12 15.83 22.78
C LEU A 478 -8.92 14.88 22.88
N CYS A 479 -9.08 13.59 22.58
CA CYS A 479 -8.01 12.59 22.65
C CYS A 479 -6.78 12.92 21.80
N THR A 480 -6.94 13.64 20.69
CA THR A 480 -5.83 14.05 19.81
C THR A 480 -4.98 15.18 20.41
N ALA A 481 -5.53 15.94 21.37
CA ALA A 481 -4.83 17.02 22.06
C ALA A 481 -4.10 16.57 23.32
N LEU A 482 -4.25 15.31 23.74
CA LEU A 482 -3.77 14.78 25.01
C LEU A 482 -2.59 13.82 24.80
N HIS A 483 -1.66 13.82 25.75
CA HIS A 483 -0.55 12.90 25.86
C HIS A 483 -0.50 12.32 27.28
N ILE A 484 -0.10 11.06 27.43
CA ILE A 484 0.03 10.38 28.74
C ILE A 484 1.45 9.80 28.79
N PRO A 485 2.37 10.38 29.57
CA PRO A 485 3.74 9.89 29.66
C PRO A 485 3.87 8.54 30.38
N ASP A 486 3.13 8.35 31.49
CA ASP A 486 3.12 7.11 32.26
C ASP A 486 2.04 6.16 31.72
N GLU A 487 2.49 5.15 30.97
CA GLU A 487 1.65 4.14 30.35
C GLU A 487 0.83 3.33 31.37
N SER A 488 1.32 3.20 32.62
CA SER A 488 0.61 2.45 33.66
C SER A 488 -0.73 3.09 34.07
N TRP A 489 -0.93 4.37 33.74
CA TRP A 489 -2.17 5.11 33.98
C TRP A 489 -3.01 5.32 32.72
N GLN A 490 -2.54 4.88 31.55
CA GLN A 490 -3.22 5.07 30.26
C GLN A 490 -4.66 4.52 30.28
N ASP A 491 -4.82 3.26 30.68
CA ASP A 491 -6.11 2.57 30.76
C ASP A 491 -7.07 3.30 31.73
N ALA A 492 -6.57 3.76 32.87
CA ALA A 492 -7.36 4.47 33.87
C ALA A 492 -7.83 5.85 33.36
N VAL A 493 -6.95 6.61 32.69
CA VAL A 493 -7.29 7.92 32.11
C VAL A 493 -8.34 7.74 31.00
N GLU A 494 -8.08 6.85 30.04
CA GLU A 494 -8.98 6.50 28.94
C GLU A 494 -10.35 6.05 29.47
N GLY A 495 -10.34 5.20 30.49
CA GLY A 495 -11.54 4.65 31.11
C GLY A 495 -12.36 5.67 31.88
N VAL A 496 -11.72 6.58 32.62
CA VAL A 496 -12.41 7.63 33.38
C VAL A 496 -12.99 8.70 32.44
N LEU A 497 -12.25 9.12 31.42
CA LEU A 497 -12.73 10.02 30.37
C LEU A 497 -13.86 9.39 29.56
N GLY A 498 -13.80 8.09 29.30
CA GLY A 498 -14.86 7.34 28.62
C GLY A 498 -15.20 7.95 27.26
N ARG A 499 -16.47 8.32 27.03
CA ARG A 499 -16.90 8.94 25.77
C ARG A 499 -16.40 10.38 25.60
N SER A 500 -16.12 11.10 26.69
CA SER A 500 -15.70 12.50 26.64
C SER A 500 -14.34 12.70 25.96
N ARG A 501 -13.53 11.64 25.82
CA ARG A 501 -12.30 11.70 25.01
C ARG A 501 -12.55 11.99 23.53
N PHE A 502 -13.78 11.78 23.04
CA PHE A 502 -14.19 12.08 21.67
C PHE A 502 -14.99 13.38 21.56
N ASP A 503 -15.10 14.15 22.66
CA ASP A 503 -15.73 15.47 22.61
C ASP A 503 -14.93 16.40 21.70
N LEU A 504 -15.63 17.30 21.03
CA LEU A 504 -15.06 18.14 19.98
C LEU A 504 -14.67 19.50 20.55
N LEU A 505 -13.41 19.88 20.32
CA LEU A 505 -12.91 21.23 20.54
C LEU A 505 -13.18 22.05 19.26
N VAL A 506 -13.84 23.19 19.41
CA VAL A 506 -14.16 24.12 18.31
C VAL A 506 -13.59 25.50 18.65
N PRO A 507 -13.12 26.28 17.66
CA PRO A 507 -12.65 27.63 17.91
C PRO A 507 -13.74 28.49 18.57
N PRO A 508 -13.38 29.36 19.54
CA PRO A 508 -14.36 30.18 20.28
C PRO A 508 -15.30 30.97 19.36
N GLU A 509 -14.78 31.53 18.28
CA GLU A 509 -15.53 32.33 17.30
C GLU A 509 -16.62 31.54 16.56
N HIS A 510 -16.52 30.21 16.50
CA HIS A 510 -17.45 29.34 15.79
C HIS A 510 -18.37 28.54 16.71
N TYR A 511 -18.21 28.62 18.03
CA TYR A 511 -18.96 27.81 19.00
C TYR A 511 -20.48 28.01 18.90
N ASP A 512 -20.96 29.25 18.86
CA ASP A 512 -22.41 29.54 18.76
C ASP A 512 -23.02 29.06 17.44
N ALA A 513 -22.27 29.13 16.34
CA ALA A 513 -22.69 28.61 15.05
C ALA A 513 -22.75 27.07 15.07
N ALA A 514 -21.70 26.43 15.62
CA ALA A 514 -21.63 24.98 15.79
C ALA A 514 -22.75 24.44 16.70
N MET A 515 -23.07 25.12 17.80
CA MET A 515 -24.18 24.75 18.69
C MET A 515 -25.54 24.89 18.01
N ARG A 516 -25.77 25.94 17.22
CA ARG A 516 -27.00 26.09 16.43
C ARG A 516 -27.17 24.94 15.44
N LEU A 517 -26.10 24.61 14.71
CA LEU A 517 -26.10 23.50 13.76
C LEU A 517 -26.32 22.15 14.46
N TYR A 518 -25.61 21.90 15.56
CA TYR A 518 -25.78 20.68 16.35
C TYR A 518 -27.22 20.55 16.84
N ARG A 519 -27.81 21.63 17.39
CA ARG A 519 -29.21 21.65 17.80
C ARG A 519 -30.15 21.30 16.65
N GLN A 520 -29.97 21.87 15.46
CA GLN A 520 -30.85 21.62 14.31
C GLN A 520 -30.77 20.17 13.80
N ARG A 521 -29.56 19.60 13.76
CA ARG A 521 -29.28 18.30 13.13
C ARG A 521 -29.38 17.10 14.09
N ARG A 522 -29.45 17.33 15.41
CA ARG A 522 -29.35 16.28 16.45
C ARG A 522 -30.23 15.05 16.25
N HIS A 523 -31.50 15.24 15.88
CA HIS A 523 -32.45 14.13 15.70
C HIS A 523 -32.33 13.48 14.32
N LYS A 524 -32.17 14.31 13.28
CA LYS A 524 -32.07 13.84 11.89
C LYS A 524 -30.82 12.98 11.68
N ASP A 525 -29.71 13.38 12.29
CA ASP A 525 -28.40 12.76 12.07
C ASP A 525 -27.96 11.84 13.22
N ASN A 526 -28.84 11.58 14.22
CA ASN A 526 -28.57 10.74 15.40
C ASN A 526 -27.30 11.14 16.17
N LEU A 527 -27.19 12.42 16.52
CA LEU A 527 -25.97 13.01 17.10
C LEU A 527 -26.00 13.00 18.65
N HIS A 528 -26.68 12.04 19.26
CA HIS A 528 -26.84 11.99 20.71
C HIS A 528 -25.53 11.64 21.43
N GLY A 529 -25.28 12.33 22.57
CA GLY A 529 -24.17 12.01 23.48
C GLY A 529 -22.80 12.51 23.03
N VAL A 530 -22.73 13.44 22.08
CA VAL A 530 -21.48 14.11 21.67
C VAL A 530 -21.32 15.41 22.47
N GLY A 531 -20.19 15.61 23.13
CA GLY A 531 -19.87 16.89 23.76
C GLY A 531 -19.28 17.87 22.75
N LEU A 532 -19.76 19.11 22.78
CA LEU A 532 -19.12 20.24 22.13
C LEU A 532 -18.54 21.15 23.22
N ILE A 533 -17.24 21.35 23.20
CA ILE A 533 -16.54 22.05 24.30
C ILE A 533 -16.54 23.55 24.02
N ASP A 534 -17.10 24.32 24.96
CA ASP A 534 -16.98 25.78 24.96
C ASP A 534 -15.57 26.17 25.42
N THR A 535 -14.70 26.39 24.44
CA THR A 535 -13.28 26.66 24.66
C THR A 535 -13.04 28.00 25.37
N ALA A 536 -13.92 28.99 25.20
CA ALA A 536 -13.80 30.28 25.89
C ALA A 536 -14.23 30.16 27.36
N ARG A 537 -15.43 29.62 27.62
CA ARG A 537 -15.98 29.54 28.98
C ARG A 537 -15.21 28.62 29.90
N ILE A 538 -14.63 27.53 29.37
CA ILE A 538 -13.89 26.59 30.20
C ILE A 538 -12.57 27.20 30.71
N LEU A 539 -11.96 28.11 29.94
CA LEU A 539 -10.74 28.81 30.34
C LEU A 539 -10.99 29.77 31.52
N GLU A 540 -12.16 30.41 31.57
CA GLU A 540 -12.57 31.28 32.69
C GLU A 540 -12.66 30.51 34.03
N HIS A 541 -12.89 29.20 33.99
CA HIS A 541 -13.13 28.35 35.16
C HIS A 541 -11.99 27.38 35.45
N THR A 542 -10.80 27.62 34.87
CA THR A 542 -9.63 26.76 35.05
C THR A 542 -9.25 26.67 36.53
N ARG A 543 -9.05 25.45 37.03
CA ARG A 543 -8.57 25.17 38.38
C ARG A 543 -7.33 24.31 38.30
N SER A 544 -6.35 24.57 39.15
CA SER A 544 -5.17 23.70 39.24
C SER A 544 -5.60 22.30 39.71
N PRO A 545 -5.07 21.23 39.10
CA PRO A 545 -5.36 19.87 39.53
C PRO A 545 -4.85 19.65 40.95
N ARG A 546 -5.57 18.83 41.73
CA ARG A 546 -5.13 18.48 43.08
C ARG A 546 -3.84 17.64 42.99
N PRO A 547 -2.86 17.84 43.89
CA PRO A 547 -1.70 16.96 43.97
C PRO A 547 -2.12 15.49 44.12
N GLY A 548 -1.55 14.60 43.30
CA GLY A 548 -1.89 13.17 43.28
C GLY A 548 -3.22 12.83 42.59
N SER A 549 -3.86 13.77 41.89
CA SER A 549 -5.02 13.47 41.04
C SER A 549 -4.63 12.82 39.72
N LEU A 550 -5.56 12.11 39.08
CA LEU A 550 -5.35 11.48 37.77
C LEU A 550 -5.04 12.50 36.67
N ALA A 551 -5.48 13.76 36.85
CA ALA A 551 -5.22 14.84 35.91
C ALA A 551 -3.72 15.15 35.72
N THR A 552 -2.86 14.80 36.69
CA THR A 552 -1.40 15.01 36.61
C THR A 552 -0.71 14.08 35.63
N GLU A 553 -1.33 12.95 35.26
CA GLU A 553 -0.77 11.97 34.33
C GLU A 553 -1.00 12.35 32.86
N VAL A 554 -1.76 13.40 32.61
CA VAL A 554 -2.09 13.87 31.28
C VAL A 554 -1.30 15.14 31.01
N GLU A 555 -0.62 15.21 29.87
CA GLU A 555 0.03 16.40 29.34
C GLU A 555 -0.71 16.89 28.10
N THR A 556 -0.74 18.20 27.88
CA THR A 556 -1.37 18.78 26.70
C THR A 556 -0.85 20.20 26.44
N GLY A 557 -0.66 20.54 25.17
CA GLY A 557 -0.33 21.90 24.74
C GLY A 557 -1.54 22.79 24.52
N HIS A 558 -2.77 22.24 24.54
CA HIS A 558 -3.99 23.00 24.26
C HIS A 558 -4.63 23.52 25.56
N PRO A 559 -4.74 24.84 25.78
CA PRO A 559 -5.23 25.40 27.05
C PRO A 559 -6.63 24.93 27.46
N ALA A 560 -7.59 24.91 26.51
CA ALA A 560 -8.95 24.45 26.82
C ALA A 560 -9.02 22.94 27.14
N ALA A 561 -8.22 22.10 26.46
CA ALA A 561 -8.12 20.69 26.76
C ALA A 561 -7.53 20.46 28.17
N ARG A 562 -6.52 21.24 28.57
CA ARG A 562 -5.96 21.23 29.93
C ARG A 562 -7.04 21.52 30.97
N ALA A 563 -7.76 22.63 30.80
CA ALA A 563 -8.82 23.04 31.71
C ALA A 563 -9.93 21.97 31.83
N LEU A 564 -10.30 21.33 30.71
CA LEU A 564 -11.28 20.24 30.71
C LEU A 564 -10.77 19.00 31.43
N VAL A 565 -9.53 18.58 31.18
CA VAL A 565 -8.95 17.42 31.86
C VAL A 565 -8.83 17.67 33.37
N ASP A 566 -8.44 18.88 33.79
CA ASP A 566 -8.39 19.23 35.22
C ASP A 566 -9.78 19.20 35.85
N LEU A 567 -10.81 19.63 35.12
CA LEU A 567 -12.20 19.56 35.56
C LEU A 567 -12.69 18.12 35.69
N LEU A 568 -12.43 17.27 34.69
CA LEU A 568 -12.95 15.90 34.63
C LEU A 568 -12.16 14.93 35.51
N LEU A 569 -10.83 15.04 35.51
CA LEU A 569 -9.92 14.09 36.17
C LEU A 569 -9.36 14.61 37.49
N GLY A 570 -9.36 15.92 37.73
CA GLY A 570 -8.72 16.53 38.92
C GLY A 570 -9.34 16.13 40.26
N GLY A 571 -10.56 15.59 40.23
CA GLY A 571 -11.21 15.05 41.42
C GLY A 571 -10.87 13.59 41.74
N TYR A 572 -10.32 12.82 40.79
CA TYR A 572 -9.98 11.41 40.98
C TYR A 572 -8.59 11.28 41.58
N VAL A 573 -8.50 10.84 42.84
CA VAL A 573 -7.21 10.56 43.49
C VAL A 573 -6.66 9.22 43.00
N LYS A 574 -5.37 9.18 42.64
CA LYS A 574 -4.68 7.94 42.28
C LYS A 574 -4.45 7.08 43.54
N CYS A 575 -4.81 5.80 43.45
CA CYS A 575 -4.64 4.82 44.51
C CYS A 575 -3.92 3.58 43.97
N ASP A 576 -3.03 2.98 44.76
CA ASP A 576 -2.34 1.75 44.38
C ASP A 576 -3.15 0.50 44.75
N THR A 577 -3.94 0.56 45.84
CA THR A 577 -4.72 -0.58 46.36
C THR A 577 -6.23 -0.32 46.38
N LEU A 578 -7.04 -1.39 46.51
CA LEU A 578 -8.50 -1.27 46.62
C LEU A 578 -8.93 -0.71 47.98
N GLU A 579 -8.14 -0.94 49.03
CA GLU A 579 -8.35 -0.42 50.37
C GLU A 579 -8.29 1.11 50.39
N ASP A 580 -7.33 1.69 49.66
CA ASP A 580 -7.14 3.14 49.54
C ASP A 580 -8.34 3.83 48.89
N LEU A 581 -9.06 3.15 47.99
CA LEU A 581 -10.25 3.69 47.35
C LEU A 581 -11.31 4.05 48.40
N ARG A 582 -11.51 3.22 49.45
CA ARG A 582 -12.62 3.35 50.40
C ARG A 582 -12.67 4.73 51.06
N ASN A 583 -11.50 5.27 51.41
CA ASN A 583 -11.33 6.53 52.14
C ASN A 583 -11.46 7.78 51.25
N ARG A 584 -11.63 7.60 49.94
CA ARG A 584 -11.75 8.69 48.97
C ARG A 584 -13.17 8.79 48.44
N ARG A 585 -13.64 10.02 48.20
CA ARG A 585 -14.94 10.25 47.53
C ARG A 585 -14.89 9.85 46.07
N MET A 586 -13.79 10.20 45.38
CA MET A 586 -13.51 9.81 44.00
C MET A 586 -12.05 9.40 43.90
N ALA A 587 -11.80 8.22 43.34
CA ALA A 587 -10.46 7.66 43.20
C ALA A 587 -10.42 6.61 42.09
N VAL A 588 -9.22 6.28 41.63
CA VAL A 588 -8.99 5.29 40.59
C VAL A 588 -7.68 4.53 40.83
N THR A 589 -7.67 3.25 40.50
CA THR A 589 -6.45 2.42 40.47
C THR A 589 -5.95 2.19 39.05
N ARG A 590 -4.70 1.74 38.90
CA ARG A 590 -4.13 1.34 37.60
C ARG A 590 -4.93 0.22 36.91
N GLU A 591 -5.54 -0.66 37.71
CA GLU A 591 -6.41 -1.74 37.24
C GLU A 591 -7.84 -1.28 36.87
N CYS A 592 -8.07 0.02 36.71
CA CYS A 592 -9.37 0.58 36.31
C CYS A 592 -10.52 0.30 37.27
N PHE A 593 -10.25 0.07 38.56
CA PHE A 593 -11.27 0.19 39.59
C PHE A 593 -11.49 1.66 39.89
N VAL A 594 -12.70 2.14 39.60
CA VAL A 594 -13.07 3.54 39.74
C VAL A 594 -14.11 3.68 40.83
N ARG A 595 -13.82 4.59 41.76
CA ARG A 595 -14.76 5.03 42.78
C ARG A 595 -15.35 6.38 42.43
N ARG A 596 -16.68 6.50 42.42
CA ARG A 596 -17.42 7.74 42.19
C ARG A 596 -18.51 7.87 43.25
N ASN A 597 -18.49 8.96 44.00
CA ASN A 597 -19.48 9.26 45.06
C ASN A 597 -19.77 8.03 45.93
N TYR A 598 -18.69 7.42 46.47
CA TYR A 598 -18.73 6.26 47.36
C TYR A 598 -19.15 4.92 46.73
N THR A 599 -19.37 4.86 45.42
CA THR A 599 -19.61 3.60 44.68
C THR A 599 -18.35 3.18 43.94
N THR A 600 -17.88 1.95 44.14
CA THR A 600 -16.73 1.38 43.42
C THR A 600 -17.21 0.46 42.30
N ARG A 601 -16.64 0.58 41.11
CA ARG A 601 -16.93 -0.29 39.95
C ARG A 601 -15.64 -0.57 39.19
N HIS A 602 -15.52 -1.76 38.65
CA HIS A 602 -14.53 -2.07 37.64
C HIS A 602 -15.04 -1.57 36.29
N LEU A 603 -14.23 -0.80 35.57
CA LEU A 603 -14.59 -0.38 34.22
C LEU A 603 -14.55 -1.59 33.27
N ASN A 604 -15.37 -1.57 32.22
CA ASN A 604 -15.32 -2.62 31.21
C ASN A 604 -14.05 -2.44 30.35
N PRO A 605 -13.15 -3.44 30.25
CA PRO A 605 -11.94 -3.37 29.43
C PRO A 605 -12.17 -2.97 27.98
N ARG A 606 -13.35 -3.30 27.41
CA ARG A 606 -13.73 -2.90 26.04
C ARG A 606 -13.73 -1.39 25.83
N HIS A 607 -13.86 -0.60 26.89
CA HIS A 607 -13.96 0.85 26.81
C HIS A 607 -12.61 1.56 26.93
N TYR A 608 -11.57 0.92 27.46
CA TYR A 608 -10.28 1.57 27.71
C TYR A 608 -9.06 0.86 27.12
N ARG A 609 -9.12 -0.46 26.85
CA ARG A 609 -7.97 -1.19 26.25
C ARG A 609 -7.64 -0.72 24.84
N ARG A 610 -8.62 -0.21 24.11
CA ARG A 610 -8.38 0.44 22.81
C ARG A 610 -7.98 1.89 23.07
N TRP A 611 -6.69 2.17 22.97
CA TRP A 611 -6.15 3.50 23.21
C TRP A 611 -6.43 4.46 22.05
N PHE A 612 -6.77 5.69 22.38
CA PHE A 612 -6.99 6.81 21.45
C PHE A 612 -6.17 8.05 21.84
N ILE A 613 -5.64 8.11 23.06
CA ILE A 613 -4.87 9.24 23.58
C ILE A 613 -3.37 9.02 23.36
N GLY A 614 -2.71 10.05 22.81
CA GLY A 614 -1.25 10.07 22.66
C GLY A 614 -0.71 9.28 21.47
N GLN A 615 0.60 9.44 21.22
CA GLN A 615 1.29 8.92 20.03
C GLN A 615 1.36 7.38 20.00
N ARG A 616 1.26 6.70 21.15
CA ARG A 616 1.28 5.23 21.26
C ARG A 616 -0.06 4.57 20.94
N ALA A 617 -1.14 5.35 20.86
CA ALA A 617 -2.49 4.83 20.60
C ALA A 617 -2.58 4.09 19.26
N ILE A 618 -2.01 4.66 18.19
CA ILE A 618 -2.07 4.07 16.85
C ILE A 618 -1.26 2.77 16.76
N PRO A 619 0.02 2.71 17.18
CA PRO A 619 0.77 1.45 17.23
C PRO A 619 0.06 0.35 18.01
N ARG A 620 -0.47 0.66 19.20
CA ARG A 620 -1.20 -0.32 20.04
C ARG A 620 -2.48 -0.81 19.37
N GLN A 621 -3.18 0.07 18.67
CA GLN A 621 -4.38 -0.27 17.92
C GLN A 621 -4.10 -1.15 16.70
N ILE A 622 -2.93 -1.02 16.08
CA ILE A 622 -2.47 -1.90 15.00
C ILE A 622 -2.14 -3.27 15.58
N GLU A 623 -1.34 -3.31 16.64
CA GLU A 623 -0.94 -4.54 17.34
C GLU A 623 -2.16 -5.39 17.76
N GLN A 624 -3.15 -4.79 18.44
CA GLN A 624 -4.38 -5.50 18.84
C GLN A 624 -5.18 -6.08 17.67
N ARG A 625 -5.19 -5.40 16.52
CA ARG A 625 -5.88 -5.89 15.32
C ARG A 625 -5.09 -7.00 14.63
N GLU A 626 -3.77 -6.91 14.64
CA GLU A 626 -2.88 -7.97 14.16
C GLU A 626 -3.00 -9.24 15.02
N GLU A 627 -3.08 -9.10 16.35
CA GLU A 627 -3.38 -10.20 17.27
C GLU A 627 -4.74 -10.85 16.94
N ARG A 628 -5.80 -10.05 16.73
CA ARG A 628 -7.11 -10.59 16.34
C ARG A 628 -7.06 -11.27 14.97
N LEU A 629 -6.33 -10.73 14.00
CA LEU A 629 -6.14 -11.37 12.70
C LEU A 629 -5.42 -12.72 12.82
N ALA A 630 -4.39 -12.81 13.66
CA ALA A 630 -3.70 -14.06 13.94
C ALA A 630 -4.64 -15.09 14.60
N ALA A 631 -5.46 -14.66 15.56
CA ALA A 631 -6.48 -15.51 16.18
C ALA A 631 -7.52 -16.01 15.16
N ILE A 632 -8.03 -15.13 14.29
CA ILE A 632 -8.95 -15.51 13.20
C ILE A 632 -8.27 -16.53 12.27
N GLY A 633 -6.98 -16.36 11.96
CA GLY A 633 -6.22 -17.32 11.17
C GLY A 633 -6.18 -18.72 11.79
N GLN A 634 -6.02 -18.83 13.11
CA GLN A 634 -6.07 -20.09 13.84
C GLN A 634 -7.49 -20.70 13.87
N GLU A 635 -8.51 -19.87 14.09
CA GLU A 635 -9.91 -20.28 14.05
C GLU A 635 -10.29 -20.84 12.67
N LEU A 636 -9.91 -20.14 11.58
CA LEU A 636 -10.15 -20.59 10.20
C LEU A 636 -9.42 -21.89 9.85
N ALA A 637 -8.20 -22.09 10.35
CA ALA A 637 -7.48 -23.36 10.13
C ALA A 637 -8.21 -24.54 10.80
N THR A 638 -8.76 -24.31 11.99
CA THR A 638 -9.55 -25.32 12.71
C THR A 638 -10.85 -25.62 11.96
N LEU A 639 -11.59 -24.58 11.55
CA LEU A 639 -12.81 -24.73 10.75
C LEU A 639 -12.55 -25.44 9.41
N GLN A 640 -11.41 -25.19 8.76
CA GLN A 640 -11.04 -25.85 7.52
C GLN A 640 -10.79 -27.36 7.72
N SER A 641 -10.17 -27.75 8.83
CA SER A 641 -9.99 -29.17 9.17
C SER A 641 -11.33 -29.87 9.42
N GLN A 642 -12.26 -29.18 10.08
CA GLN A 642 -13.62 -29.68 10.30
C GLN A 642 -14.41 -29.77 8.98
N GLU A 643 -14.29 -28.78 8.09
CA GLU A 643 -14.94 -28.78 6.77
C GLU A 643 -14.49 -29.99 5.93
N LEU A 644 -13.19 -30.29 5.90
CA LEU A 644 -12.64 -31.47 5.19
C LEU A 644 -13.20 -32.78 5.75
N ALA A 645 -13.23 -32.93 7.07
CA ALA A 645 -13.80 -34.12 7.71
C ALA A 645 -15.30 -34.26 7.40
N LEU A 646 -16.03 -33.14 7.31
CA LEU A 646 -17.46 -33.15 7.00
C LEU A 646 -17.74 -33.45 5.53
N GLN A 647 -16.89 -32.99 4.61
CA GLN A 647 -16.97 -33.33 3.19
C GLN A 647 -16.82 -34.84 2.94
N GLU A 648 -15.94 -35.50 3.69
CA GLU A 648 -15.81 -36.96 3.65
C GLU A 648 -17.12 -37.66 4.04
N ARG A 649 -17.79 -37.19 5.10
CA ARG A 649 -19.09 -37.73 5.56
C ARG A 649 -20.22 -37.48 4.54
N LEU A 650 -20.23 -36.32 3.90
CA LEU A 650 -21.20 -35.99 2.84
C LEU A 650 -21.05 -36.89 1.61
N ALA A 651 -19.81 -37.18 1.21
CA ALA A 651 -19.51 -38.05 0.06
C ALA A 651 -19.95 -39.53 0.26
N LEU A 652 -20.12 -39.95 1.52
CA LEU A 652 -20.59 -41.28 1.92
C LEU A 652 -22.11 -41.34 2.19
N THR A 653 -22.80 -40.20 2.22
CA THR A 653 -24.23 -40.12 2.55
C THR A 653 -25.05 -39.66 1.35
N ARG A 654 -25.30 -38.36 1.25
CA ARG A 654 -26.22 -37.77 0.26
C ARG A 654 -25.84 -38.14 -1.18
N ASP A 655 -24.55 -38.15 -1.49
CA ASP A 655 -24.06 -38.41 -2.84
C ASP A 655 -24.22 -39.88 -3.28
N ARG A 656 -24.51 -40.78 -2.34
CA ARG A 656 -24.67 -42.23 -2.59
C ARG A 656 -26.11 -42.68 -2.79
N VAL A 657 -27.11 -41.90 -2.35
CA VAL A 657 -28.53 -42.28 -2.44
C VAL A 657 -28.94 -42.73 -3.84
N ARG A 658 -28.44 -42.06 -4.89
CA ARG A 658 -28.70 -42.44 -6.29
C ARG A 658 -28.23 -43.86 -6.63
N ARG A 659 -27.08 -44.28 -6.12
CA ARG A 659 -26.54 -45.62 -6.39
C ARG A 659 -27.37 -46.71 -5.72
N TYR A 660 -27.88 -46.42 -4.52
CA TYR A 660 -28.80 -47.34 -3.84
C TYR A 660 -30.15 -47.45 -4.55
N LEU A 661 -30.63 -46.38 -5.19
CA LEU A 661 -31.82 -46.43 -6.07
C LEU A 661 -31.59 -47.28 -7.31
N GLU A 662 -30.41 -47.18 -7.93
CA GLU A 662 -30.02 -48.02 -9.07
C GLU A 662 -29.93 -49.50 -8.66
N LEU A 663 -29.35 -49.81 -7.49
CA LEU A 663 -29.29 -51.17 -6.94
C LEU A 663 -30.67 -51.75 -6.62
N GLU A 664 -31.57 -50.98 -6.00
CA GLU A 664 -32.93 -51.42 -5.68
C GLU A 664 -33.72 -51.80 -6.96
N ARG A 665 -33.50 -51.07 -8.06
CA ARG A 665 -34.16 -51.32 -9.35
C ARG A 665 -33.59 -52.56 -10.05
N ASP A 666 -32.26 -52.71 -10.06
CA ASP A 666 -31.58 -53.64 -10.95
C ASP A 666 -31.36 -55.04 -10.33
N LEU A 667 -31.25 -55.16 -9.00
CA LEU A 667 -31.08 -56.45 -8.31
C LEU A 667 -32.26 -57.44 -8.49
N PRO A 668 -33.54 -57.02 -8.41
CA PRO A 668 -34.68 -57.93 -8.61
C PRO A 668 -34.71 -58.58 -10.00
N LEU A 669 -34.12 -57.93 -11.02
CA LEU A 669 -34.06 -58.47 -12.38
C LEU A 669 -33.23 -59.76 -12.48
N LEU A 670 -32.36 -60.02 -11.51
CA LEU A 670 -31.56 -61.25 -11.43
C LEU A 670 -32.40 -62.47 -10.99
N ALA A 671 -33.58 -62.28 -10.41
CA ALA A 671 -34.45 -63.36 -9.94
C ALA A 671 -35.00 -64.26 -11.06
N ARG A 672 -34.97 -63.80 -12.32
CA ARG A 672 -35.42 -64.58 -13.51
C ARG A 672 -34.40 -65.62 -13.98
N ARG A 673 -33.17 -65.61 -13.44
CA ARG A 673 -32.10 -66.55 -13.81
C ARG A 673 -32.49 -68.03 -13.68
N PRO A 674 -33.02 -68.52 -12.54
CA PRO A 674 -33.41 -69.94 -12.41
C PRO A 674 -34.51 -70.35 -13.39
N GLU A 675 -35.46 -69.46 -13.71
CA GLU A 675 -36.50 -69.74 -14.72
C GLU A 675 -35.89 -69.90 -16.13
N LEU A 676 -34.92 -69.06 -16.47
CA LEU A 676 -34.23 -69.09 -17.75
C LEU A 676 -33.33 -70.33 -17.90
N GLU A 677 -32.69 -70.76 -16.81
CA GLU A 677 -31.91 -72.00 -16.75
C GLU A 677 -32.82 -73.25 -16.85
N ALA A 678 -34.02 -73.22 -16.25
CA ALA A 678 -35.01 -74.28 -16.38
C ALA A 678 -35.60 -74.40 -17.80
N GLN A 679 -35.87 -73.27 -18.46
CA GLN A 679 -36.33 -73.24 -19.86
C GLN A 679 -35.28 -73.81 -20.82
N LEU A 680 -34.00 -73.43 -20.63
CA LEU A 680 -32.89 -74.01 -21.39
C LEU A 680 -32.77 -75.53 -21.20
N ALA A 681 -32.95 -76.02 -19.97
CA ALA A 681 -32.91 -77.46 -19.68
C ALA A 681 -34.07 -78.22 -20.33
N ALA A 682 -35.28 -77.65 -20.32
CA ALA A 682 -36.47 -78.24 -20.93
C ALA A 682 -36.37 -78.35 -22.46
N CYS A 683 -35.94 -77.28 -23.14
CA CYS A 683 -35.76 -77.28 -24.60
C CYS A 683 -34.67 -78.27 -25.05
N ARG A 684 -33.62 -78.46 -24.24
CA ARG A 684 -32.56 -79.44 -24.51
C ARG A 684 -33.05 -80.88 -24.32
N ALA A 685 -33.85 -81.16 -23.30
CA ALA A 685 -34.44 -82.47 -23.07
C ALA A 685 -35.48 -82.86 -24.15
N GLU A 686 -36.28 -81.92 -24.64
CA GLU A 686 -37.25 -82.15 -25.73
C GLU A 686 -36.53 -82.50 -27.04
N LEU A 687 -35.39 -81.86 -27.31
CA LEU A 687 -34.56 -82.14 -28.48
C LEU A 687 -33.90 -83.54 -28.43
N GLU A 688 -33.51 -84.02 -27.25
CA GLU A 688 -32.89 -85.34 -27.04
C GLU A 688 -33.89 -86.51 -27.09
N SER A 689 -35.19 -86.25 -26.92
CA SER A 689 -36.24 -87.28 -26.88
C SER A 689 -36.79 -87.73 -28.24
N LEU A 690 -36.30 -87.15 -29.34
CA LEU A 690 -36.76 -87.42 -30.71
C LEU A 690 -35.94 -88.55 -31.35
N ASP A 691 -36.61 -89.61 -31.84
CA ASP A 691 -36.00 -90.80 -32.45
C ASP A 691 -35.50 -90.51 -33.88
N THR A 692 -34.17 -90.55 -34.12
CA THR A 692 -33.53 -90.02 -35.33
C THR A 692 -33.17 -91.06 -36.41
N GLN A 693 -33.38 -92.36 -36.19
CA GLN A 693 -32.80 -93.38 -37.10
C GLN A 693 -33.51 -93.53 -38.47
N SER A 694 -34.81 -93.22 -38.58
CA SER A 694 -35.53 -93.17 -39.87
C SER A 694 -35.35 -91.82 -40.58
N ILE A 695 -35.08 -90.77 -39.80
CA ILE A 695 -34.80 -89.41 -40.25
C ILE A 695 -33.40 -89.35 -40.87
N GLU A 696 -32.39 -90.01 -40.29
CA GLU A 696 -30.99 -90.05 -40.76
C GLU A 696 -30.79 -90.72 -42.14
N ARG A 697 -31.65 -91.67 -42.55
CA ARG A 697 -31.50 -92.36 -43.86
C ARG A 697 -32.09 -91.58 -45.03
N LEU A 698 -33.24 -90.96 -44.82
CA LEU A 698 -33.86 -90.06 -45.78
C LEU A 698 -33.17 -88.68 -45.75
N GLN A 699 -32.64 -88.27 -44.59
CA GLN A 699 -31.66 -87.20 -44.49
C GLN A 699 -30.41 -87.56 -45.27
N ALA A 700 -29.74 -88.71 -45.13
CA ALA A 700 -28.51 -88.97 -45.88
C ALA A 700 -28.65 -88.83 -47.42
N GLU A 701 -29.79 -89.20 -48.00
CA GLU A 701 -30.09 -89.03 -49.43
C GLU A 701 -30.43 -87.57 -49.77
N VAL A 702 -31.20 -86.90 -48.89
CA VAL A 702 -31.41 -85.46 -48.98
C VAL A 702 -30.11 -84.74 -48.62
N GLU A 703 -29.50 -84.72 -47.44
CA GLU A 703 -28.10 -84.33 -47.09
C GLU A 703 -27.01 -84.66 -48.10
N ARG A 704 -27.14 -85.61 -49.02
CA ARG A 704 -26.22 -85.72 -50.16
C ARG A 704 -26.56 -84.72 -51.26
N ARG A 705 -27.84 -84.57 -51.60
CA ARG A 705 -28.36 -83.58 -52.56
C ARG A 705 -28.53 -82.18 -51.96
N GLN A 706 -29.07 -82.03 -50.75
CA GLN A 706 -28.82 -80.99 -49.77
C GLN A 706 -27.35 -80.89 -49.44
N GLY A 707 -26.47 -81.88 -49.61
CA GLY A 707 -25.03 -81.68 -49.41
C GLY A 707 -24.40 -80.97 -50.59
N GLU A 708 -24.83 -81.30 -51.81
CA GLU A 708 -24.49 -80.56 -53.03
C GLU A 708 -25.16 -79.18 -53.04
N VAL A 709 -26.44 -79.09 -52.66
CA VAL A 709 -27.16 -77.82 -52.56
C VAL A 709 -26.66 -77.02 -51.37
N GLU A 710 -26.51 -77.53 -50.16
CA GLU A 710 -25.89 -76.87 -49.00
C GLU A 710 -24.39 -76.67 -49.18
N ALA A 711 -23.65 -77.38 -50.03
CA ALA A 711 -22.28 -76.99 -50.37
C ALA A 711 -22.30 -75.79 -51.32
N LEU A 712 -23.14 -75.80 -52.36
CA LEU A 712 -23.30 -74.68 -53.28
C LEU A 712 -24.03 -73.49 -52.63
N GLN A 713 -24.91 -73.76 -51.67
CA GLN A 713 -25.73 -72.82 -50.92
C GLN A 713 -25.00 -72.38 -49.67
N ALA A 714 -24.16 -73.19 -49.03
CA ALA A 714 -23.17 -72.67 -48.08
C ALA A 714 -22.07 -71.90 -48.80
N ASP A 715 -21.66 -72.25 -50.01
CA ASP A 715 -20.72 -71.42 -50.78
C ASP A 715 -21.39 -70.11 -51.23
N ALA A 716 -22.67 -70.13 -51.62
CA ALA A 716 -23.46 -68.92 -51.91
C ALA A 716 -23.78 -68.11 -50.65
N ASP A 717 -24.21 -68.76 -49.56
CA ASP A 717 -24.54 -68.16 -48.27
C ASP A 717 -23.26 -67.57 -47.64
N ARG A 718 -22.12 -68.28 -47.69
CA ARG A 718 -20.79 -67.73 -47.33
C ARG A 718 -20.40 -66.53 -48.19
N LEU A 719 -20.76 -66.52 -49.48
CA LEU A 719 -20.52 -65.38 -50.38
C LEU A 719 -21.46 -64.19 -50.10
N THR A 720 -22.66 -64.40 -49.55
CA THR A 720 -23.57 -63.33 -49.08
C THR A 720 -23.32 -62.88 -47.64
N GLU A 721 -22.73 -63.72 -46.80
CA GLU A 721 -22.33 -63.38 -45.42
C GLU A 721 -20.97 -62.67 -45.35
N THR A 722 -20.08 -62.83 -46.35
CA THR A 722 -18.83 -62.05 -46.49
C THR A 722 -19.04 -60.73 -47.23
#